data_AF-A0A9D2IHW9-F1
#
_entry.id   AF-A0A9D2IHW9-F1
#
_cell.length_a   1.000
_cell.length_b   1.000
_cell.length_c   1.000
_cell.angle_alpha   90.00
_cell.angle_beta   90.00
_cell.angle_gamma   90.00
#
_symmetry.space_group_name_H-M   'P 1'
#
loop_
_entity.id
_entity.type
_entity.pdbx_description
1 polymer ?
#
loop_
_entity_poly.entity_id
_entity_poly.type
_entity_poly.pdbx_seq_one_letter_code
_entity_poly.pdbx_strand_id
1 'polypeptide(L)'
;MKLKFRYGYRAVLAYLALFLGMLLLNFTMNGFEPFSLALLAAALLCGFSAPATAGLYILAGGISLTEGGIPFAAVAAQGVLLGGYFFICEKKGRAVKGECVLLLAAACALFLWLFGRYVYADYAKAAVVAAAMFALCFVFAGAMRCLLRAGTRRPAPEEPVFVAGAVTATGIGLYNCAGAYVYEAAALLLLLLCCAVLADGNAVFCALTLALPPCICQSAAAASPELAACALFSLYAAAALCFLRAGKIPAALAVFLANVAVRYLLRLPQAGSPAEPLTAAGFYLELLVPLIPCLLFLLLPQRWTEALSRRLRRYSERPLVRASIDRSRQLAAEKLFDAAGAFRETENAFAVLGSDEEKGDEGRAFLLGSVREEVCGGCEKADSCAAKGEPLEKLAAAGGMKGRVNLIDLPAALSAQCAQPQALLFSLNKALAEYRRGALEEENAAAGRRLLAEQAHGLAEALKKLALGLCAPAGSDPERERELRRALERAGVRCEETLIGGGEVYILSEGNAPRERILAAAEEVLGCPAVLAAKHPIDAERYAWILHRAPAMDAAFGTASVTKEGETACGDTCSVVRIDERTFLCALSDGMGSGDYARRISDCSLSLIESLYRAGLDGDTVLSAVNRLLAFNREESFACADIATVNLDTGRADIVKIGSPVGFILREDRLEALEGDSLPLGILDGVRPAVLARTLSEGDILLFISDGVLSAFGSAADLADYLCRGRPSNPQALADELIAEAGRRAGSAQDDMTALAVRLFARQG
;
A
#
# COMPACT_ATOMS: atom_id res chain seq x y z
N MET A 1 0.55 32.76 12.46
CA MET A 1 1.17 32.91 11.12
C MET A 1 1.08 34.38 10.76
N LYS A 2 2.21 35.09 10.59
CA LYS A 2 2.21 36.52 10.19
C LYS A 2 1.96 36.60 8.68
N LEU A 3 0.73 36.88 8.27
CA LEU A 3 0.41 37.19 6.87
C LEU A 3 1.06 38.53 6.51
N LYS A 4 2.31 38.52 5.99
CA LYS A 4 2.94 39.72 5.43
C LYS A 4 2.32 40.01 4.06
N PHE A 5 1.20 40.72 4.03
CA PHE A 5 0.80 41.43 2.82
C PHE A 5 1.71 42.65 2.64
N ARG A 6 2.86 42.45 1.99
CA ARG A 6 3.59 43.57 1.39
C ARG A 6 2.73 44.07 0.23
N TYR A 7 2.28 45.32 0.32
CA TYR A 7 1.35 46.02 -0.58
C TYR A 7 1.28 45.45 -2.01
N GLY A 8 0.09 44.98 -2.40
CA GLY A 8 -0.22 44.45 -3.73
C GLY A 8 -1.74 44.41 -3.97
N TYR A 9 -2.17 44.27 -5.23
CA TYR A 9 -3.59 44.35 -5.65
C TYR A 9 -4.53 43.40 -4.86
N ARG A 10 -4.04 42.21 -4.50
CA ARG A 10 -4.81 41.25 -3.68
C ARG A 10 -5.05 41.71 -2.24
N ALA A 11 -4.11 42.46 -1.66
CA ALA A 11 -4.27 43.03 -0.32
C ALA A 11 -5.32 44.14 -0.33
N VAL A 12 -5.31 44.99 -1.36
CA VAL A 12 -6.29 46.07 -1.54
C VAL A 12 -7.70 45.49 -1.69
N LEU A 13 -7.87 44.45 -2.51
CA LEU A 13 -9.15 43.74 -2.63
C LEU A 13 -9.61 43.11 -1.31
N ALA A 14 -8.70 42.54 -0.52
CA ALA A 14 -9.04 41.97 0.78
C ALA A 14 -9.49 43.03 1.78
N TYR A 15 -8.79 44.17 1.86
CA TYR A 15 -9.20 45.29 2.72
C TYR A 15 -10.51 45.95 2.25
N LEU A 16 -10.75 46.03 0.94
CA LEU A 16 -12.02 46.52 0.39
C LEU A 16 -13.19 45.57 0.74
N ALA A 17 -12.97 44.26 0.64
CA ALA A 17 -13.96 43.26 1.04
C ALA A 17 -14.25 43.30 2.55
N LEU A 18 -13.22 43.49 3.37
CA LEU A 18 -13.37 43.68 4.82
C LEU A 18 -14.19 44.95 5.12
N PHE A 19 -13.90 46.06 4.44
CA PHE A 19 -14.64 47.30 4.60
C PHE A 19 -16.12 47.14 4.23
N LEU A 20 -16.42 46.53 3.07
CA LEU A 20 -17.78 46.28 2.64
C LEU A 20 -18.52 45.36 3.62
N GLY A 21 -17.87 44.30 4.11
CA GLY A 21 -18.43 43.41 5.13
C GLY A 21 -18.72 44.14 6.45
N MET A 22 -17.82 45.02 6.90
CA MET A 22 -18.03 45.82 8.10
C MET A 22 -19.20 46.81 7.91
N LEU A 23 -19.32 47.42 6.74
CA LEU A 23 -20.41 48.33 6.42
C LEU A 23 -21.76 47.60 6.43
N LEU A 24 -21.86 46.45 5.77
CA LEU A 24 -23.09 45.65 5.74
C LEU A 24 -23.51 45.20 7.14
N LEU A 25 -22.56 44.75 7.97
CA LEU A 25 -22.86 44.31 9.34
C LEU A 25 -23.42 45.43 10.23
N ASN A 26 -23.15 46.71 9.95
CA ASN A 26 -23.74 47.80 10.72
C ASN A 26 -25.23 48.03 10.39
N PHE A 27 -25.75 47.47 9.31
CA PHE A 27 -27.18 47.56 8.92
C PHE A 27 -28.02 46.38 9.43
N THR A 28 -27.47 45.48 10.26
CA THR A 28 -28.22 44.30 10.71
C THR A 28 -29.44 44.62 11.57
N MET A 29 -29.44 45.77 12.23
CA MET A 29 -30.52 46.25 13.09
C MET A 29 -30.66 47.78 12.91
N ASN A 30 -31.85 48.31 13.25
CA ASN A 30 -32.18 49.70 12.95
C ASN A 30 -31.34 50.70 13.75
N GLY A 31 -30.81 50.36 14.93
CA GLY A 31 -30.06 51.27 15.79
C GLY A 31 -28.56 51.41 15.45
N PHE A 32 -28.14 50.94 14.27
CA PHE A 32 -26.75 50.85 13.83
C PHE A 32 -25.82 50.23 14.88
N GLU A 33 -26.27 49.13 15.46
CA GLU A 33 -25.53 48.36 16.46
C GLU A 33 -24.22 47.83 15.84
N PRO A 34 -23.09 47.88 16.57
CA PRO A 34 -21.76 47.61 16.02
C PRO A 34 -21.44 46.12 15.82
N PHE A 35 -22.29 45.35 15.11
CA PHE A 35 -22.04 43.94 14.79
C PHE A 35 -20.78 43.73 13.93
N SER A 36 -20.33 44.76 13.24
CA SER A 36 -19.04 44.78 12.54
C SER A 36 -17.81 44.56 13.46
N LEU A 37 -17.99 44.67 14.79
CA LEU A 37 -16.98 44.30 15.79
C LEU A 37 -16.49 42.87 15.62
N ALA A 38 -17.38 41.94 15.25
CA ALA A 38 -17.03 40.54 15.03
C ALA A 38 -16.03 40.35 13.89
N LEU A 39 -16.21 41.10 12.79
CA LEU A 39 -15.30 41.06 11.65
C LEU A 39 -13.98 41.78 11.94
N LEU A 40 -13.99 42.87 12.72
CA LEU A 40 -12.78 43.53 13.21
C LEU A 40 -11.93 42.58 14.06
N ALA A 41 -12.56 41.92 15.05
CA ALA A 41 -11.89 40.96 15.91
C ALA A 41 -11.28 39.80 15.12
N ALA A 42 -12.04 39.23 14.16
CA ALA A 42 -11.57 38.15 13.31
C ALA A 42 -10.38 38.56 12.43
N ALA A 43 -10.40 39.77 11.84
CA ALA A 43 -9.31 40.28 11.02
C ALA A 43 -8.03 40.50 11.85
N LEU A 44 -8.15 41.09 13.04
CA LEU A 44 -7.00 41.30 13.94
C LEU A 44 -6.38 39.97 14.39
N LEU A 45 -7.21 38.98 14.74
CA LEU A 45 -6.76 37.63 15.12
C LEU A 45 -6.05 36.87 13.98
N CYS A 46 -6.44 37.15 12.73
CA CYS A 46 -5.82 36.55 11.56
C CYS A 46 -4.53 37.26 11.12
N GLY A 47 -4.15 38.35 11.78
CA GLY A 47 -2.88 39.05 11.56
C GLY A 47 -2.92 40.09 10.43
N PHE A 48 -4.10 40.67 10.15
CA PHE A 48 -4.18 41.89 9.34
C PHE A 48 -3.60 43.10 10.09
N SER A 49 -3.17 44.14 9.37
CA SER A 49 -2.51 45.30 10.00
C SER A 49 -3.49 46.06 10.89
N ALA A 50 -3.19 46.16 12.18
CA ALA A 50 -4.05 46.76 13.20
C ALA A 50 -4.54 48.19 12.87
N PRO A 51 -3.68 49.14 12.44
CA PRO A 51 -4.14 50.51 12.18
C PRO A 51 -5.06 50.61 10.97
N ALA A 52 -4.82 49.81 9.92
CA ALA A 52 -5.66 49.84 8.72
C ALA A 52 -7.04 49.24 8.98
N THR A 53 -7.12 48.09 9.67
CA THR A 53 -8.40 47.46 9.99
C THR A 53 -9.23 48.26 10.98
N ALA A 54 -8.59 48.88 11.99
CA ALA A 54 -9.28 49.75 12.93
C ALA A 54 -9.78 51.03 12.25
N GLY A 55 -8.98 51.63 11.36
CA GLY A 55 -9.40 52.78 10.56
C GLY A 55 -10.60 52.48 9.66
N LEU A 56 -10.60 51.34 8.97
CA LEU A 56 -11.72 50.91 8.13
C LEU A 56 -12.99 50.64 8.94
N TYR A 57 -12.87 50.08 10.14
CA TYR A 57 -13.99 49.85 11.04
C TYR A 57 -14.64 51.16 11.51
N ILE A 58 -13.83 52.15 11.92
CA ILE A 58 -14.34 53.48 12.31
C ILE A 58 -15.00 54.17 11.11
N LEU A 59 -14.40 54.05 9.92
CA LEU A 59 -14.96 54.64 8.69
C LEU A 59 -16.29 53.97 8.31
N ALA A 60 -16.42 52.65 8.44
CA ALA A 60 -17.68 51.94 8.22
C ALA A 60 -18.76 52.31 9.27
N GLY A 61 -18.35 52.63 10.49
CA GLY A 61 -19.20 53.15 11.56
C GLY A 61 -19.62 54.60 11.41
N GLY A 62 -19.01 55.35 10.48
CA GLY A 62 -19.36 56.76 10.25
C GLY A 62 -20.82 56.96 9.84
N ILE A 63 -21.46 55.94 9.28
CA ILE A 63 -22.88 55.95 8.94
C ILE A 63 -23.74 56.07 10.21
N SER A 64 -23.31 55.51 11.34
CA SER A 64 -24.04 55.58 12.62
C SER A 64 -24.20 57.01 13.16
N LEU A 65 -23.47 58.00 12.62
CA LEU A 65 -23.67 59.43 12.91
C LEU A 65 -25.05 59.93 12.49
N THR A 66 -25.72 59.28 11.52
CA THR A 66 -27.06 59.68 11.07
C THR A 66 -28.13 59.45 12.11
N GLU A 67 -27.94 58.50 13.04
CA GLU A 67 -28.88 58.22 14.12
C GLU A 67 -28.48 58.82 15.47
N GLY A 68 -27.24 59.29 15.61
CA GLY A 68 -26.78 60.05 16.77
C GLY A 68 -25.29 59.95 17.03
N GLY A 69 -24.75 60.85 17.87
CA GLY A 69 -23.33 60.83 18.24
C GLY A 69 -22.93 59.65 19.13
N ILE A 70 -23.88 59.02 19.82
CA ILE A 70 -23.64 57.97 20.82
C ILE A 70 -23.31 56.60 20.16
N PRO A 71 -24.06 56.11 19.16
CA PRO A 71 -23.66 54.92 18.38
C PRO A 71 -22.27 55.05 17.76
N PHE A 72 -21.95 56.22 17.18
CA PHE A 72 -20.63 56.48 16.62
C PHE A 72 -19.53 56.49 17.70
N ALA A 73 -19.78 57.09 18.87
CA ALA A 73 -18.84 57.08 19.98
C ALA A 73 -18.53 55.66 20.48
N ALA A 74 -19.53 54.77 20.49
CA ALA A 74 -19.34 53.35 20.83
C ALA A 74 -18.42 52.65 19.83
N VAL A 75 -18.68 52.81 18.52
CA VAL A 75 -17.84 52.25 17.44
C VAL A 75 -16.41 52.80 17.52
N ALA A 76 -16.26 54.12 17.65
CA ALA A 76 -14.94 54.75 17.71
C ALA A 76 -14.13 54.25 18.90
N ALA A 77 -14.74 54.15 20.08
CA ALA A 77 -14.08 53.68 21.29
C ALA A 77 -13.74 52.17 21.22
N GLN A 78 -14.59 51.33 20.63
CA GLN A 78 -14.29 49.92 20.37
C GLN A 78 -13.12 49.75 19.39
N GLY A 79 -13.11 50.54 18.32
CA GLY A 79 -12.06 50.53 17.30
C GLY A 79 -10.69 50.96 17.85
N VAL A 80 -10.67 52.01 18.68
CA VAL A 80 -9.45 52.48 19.35
C VAL A 80 -8.94 51.47 20.39
N LEU A 81 -9.84 50.87 21.17
CA LEU A 81 -9.49 49.87 22.19
C LEU A 81 -8.86 48.61 21.57
N LEU A 82 -9.52 48.01 20.57
CA LEU A 82 -9.02 46.82 19.89
C LEU A 82 -7.81 47.14 19.01
N GLY A 83 -7.88 48.19 18.20
CA GLY A 83 -6.80 48.60 17.30
C GLY A 83 -5.53 49.00 18.06
N GLY A 84 -5.67 49.78 19.14
CA GLY A 84 -4.56 50.21 19.98
C GLY A 84 -3.87 49.06 20.71
N TYR A 85 -4.65 48.13 21.29
CA TYR A 85 -4.08 46.95 21.96
C TYR A 85 -3.30 46.05 20.99
N PHE A 86 -3.92 45.70 19.85
CA PHE A 86 -3.27 44.85 18.85
C PHE A 86 -2.05 45.53 18.22
N PHE A 87 -2.06 46.86 18.04
CA PHE A 87 -0.89 47.61 17.59
C PHE A 87 0.29 47.53 18.57
N ILE A 88 0.02 47.64 19.88
CA ILE A 88 1.04 47.48 20.93
C ILE A 88 1.59 46.04 20.91
N CYS A 89 0.74 45.03 20.79
CA CYS A 89 1.15 43.63 20.70
C CYS A 89 1.99 43.36 19.44
N GLU A 90 1.61 43.94 18.30
CA GLU A 90 2.34 43.81 17.03
C GLU A 90 3.75 44.42 17.13
N LYS A 91 3.87 45.62 17.73
CA LYS A 91 5.17 46.30 17.94
C LYS A 91 6.05 45.58 18.95
N LYS A 92 5.46 44.94 19.98
CA LYS A 92 6.18 44.15 20.99
C LYS A 92 6.43 42.69 20.57
N GLY A 93 5.94 42.24 19.42
CA GLY A 93 6.12 40.88 18.94
C GLY A 93 5.42 39.79 19.78
N ARG A 94 4.48 40.16 20.66
CA ARG A 94 3.77 39.25 21.56
C ARG A 94 2.53 38.68 20.87
N ALA A 95 2.37 37.36 20.90
CA ALA A 95 1.16 36.70 20.40
C ALA A 95 0.01 36.85 21.41
N VAL A 96 -1.14 37.33 20.96
CA VAL A 96 -2.32 37.45 21.81
C VAL A 96 -2.99 36.07 21.93
N LYS A 97 -3.16 35.59 23.16
CA LYS A 97 -3.79 34.30 23.49
C LYS A 97 -5.18 34.54 24.14
N GLY A 98 -5.39 34.07 25.36
CA GLY A 98 -6.67 34.21 26.08
C GLY A 98 -7.08 35.65 26.41
N GLU A 99 -6.13 36.60 26.38
CA GLU A 99 -6.37 38.04 26.57
C GLU A 99 -7.36 38.62 25.55
N CYS A 100 -7.49 38.02 24.36
CA CYS A 100 -8.49 38.44 23.38
C CYS A 100 -9.92 38.31 23.90
N VAL A 101 -10.22 37.30 24.71
CA VAL A 101 -11.57 37.06 25.23
C VAL A 101 -11.95 38.17 26.21
N LEU A 102 -11.00 38.56 27.08
CA LEU A 102 -11.17 39.67 28.03
C LEU A 102 -11.32 41.01 27.30
N LEU A 103 -10.55 41.22 26.23
CA LEU A 103 -10.62 42.45 25.43
C LEU A 103 -11.94 42.57 24.67
N LEU A 104 -12.46 41.45 24.15
CA LEU A 104 -13.78 41.41 23.51
C LEU A 104 -14.90 41.62 24.54
N ALA A 105 -14.79 41.03 25.73
CA ALA A 105 -15.74 41.27 26.81
C ALA A 105 -15.76 42.75 27.22
N ALA A 106 -14.60 43.42 27.28
CA ALA A 106 -14.51 44.85 27.56
C ALA A 106 -15.16 45.70 26.45
N ALA A 107 -14.98 45.33 25.18
CA ALA A 107 -15.63 46.00 24.05
C ALA A 107 -17.17 45.83 24.07
N CYS A 108 -17.66 44.65 24.45
CA CYS A 108 -19.10 44.38 24.63
C CYS A 108 -19.66 45.09 25.87
N ALA A 109 -18.89 45.21 26.97
CA ALA A 109 -19.32 45.95 28.16
C ALA A 109 -19.48 47.45 27.88
N LEU A 110 -18.62 48.02 27.03
CA LEU A 110 -18.75 49.40 26.57
C LEU A 110 -20.05 49.60 25.76
N PHE A 111 -20.39 48.65 24.89
CA PHE A 111 -21.67 48.65 24.17
C PHE A 111 -22.85 48.56 25.14
N LEU A 112 -22.81 47.64 26.11
CA LEU A 112 -23.86 47.46 27.11
C LEU A 112 -24.15 48.76 27.88
N TRP A 113 -23.10 49.47 28.27
CA TRP A 113 -23.23 50.73 29.01
C TRP A 113 -23.83 51.85 28.15
N LEU A 114 -23.29 52.07 26.93
CA LEU A 114 -23.74 53.15 26.05
C LEU A 114 -25.16 52.90 25.50
N PHE A 115 -25.42 51.72 24.94
CA PHE A 115 -26.71 51.39 24.34
C PHE A 115 -27.78 51.12 25.39
N GLY A 116 -27.45 50.48 26.51
CA GLY A 116 -28.40 50.23 27.60
C GLY A 116 -28.90 51.53 28.25
N ARG A 117 -28.02 52.51 28.44
CA ARG A 117 -28.39 53.79 29.06
C ARG A 117 -29.00 54.80 28.09
N TYR A 118 -28.48 54.92 26.88
CA TYR A 118 -28.77 56.07 26.00
C TYR A 118 -29.55 55.73 24.73
N VAL A 119 -29.55 54.47 24.26
CA VAL A 119 -30.21 54.09 22.99
C VAL A 119 -31.49 53.29 23.25
N TYR A 120 -31.42 52.21 24.04
CA TYR A 120 -32.57 51.37 24.32
C TYR A 120 -33.32 51.74 25.60
N ALA A 121 -32.66 52.43 26.54
CA ALA A 121 -33.15 52.64 27.90
C ALA A 121 -33.54 51.33 28.63
N ASP A 122 -33.03 50.19 28.15
CA ASP A 122 -33.26 48.85 28.68
C ASP A 122 -31.96 48.03 28.59
N TYR A 123 -31.42 47.71 29.77
CA TYR A 123 -30.20 46.91 29.87
C TYR A 123 -30.41 45.45 29.52
N ALA A 124 -31.62 44.89 29.65
CA ALA A 124 -31.91 43.52 29.28
C ALA A 124 -31.81 43.33 27.76
N LYS A 125 -32.43 44.23 26.99
CA LYS A 125 -32.31 44.26 25.52
C LYS A 125 -30.85 44.46 25.08
N ALA A 126 -30.13 45.39 25.71
CA ALA A 126 -28.72 45.62 25.40
C ALA A 126 -27.84 44.39 25.72
N ALA A 127 -28.13 43.64 26.80
CA ALA A 127 -27.39 42.45 27.18
C ALA A 127 -27.55 41.30 26.16
N VAL A 128 -28.76 41.10 25.64
CA VAL A 128 -29.01 40.08 24.61
C VAL A 128 -28.22 40.38 23.33
N VAL A 129 -28.22 41.63 22.88
CA VAL A 129 -27.48 42.06 21.70
C VAL A 129 -25.96 41.95 21.92
N ALA A 130 -25.46 42.34 23.10
CA ALA A 130 -24.06 42.19 23.46
C ALA A 130 -23.60 40.72 23.46
N ALA A 131 -24.42 39.81 23.97
CA ALA A 131 -24.15 38.37 23.95
C ALA A 131 -24.10 37.81 22.52
N ALA A 132 -25.03 38.23 21.65
CA ALA A 132 -25.03 37.85 20.24
C ALA A 132 -23.77 38.33 19.51
N MET A 133 -23.37 39.59 19.72
CA MET A 133 -22.13 40.14 19.17
C MET A 133 -20.88 39.38 19.63
N PHE A 134 -20.82 39.02 20.92
CA PHE A 134 -19.71 38.25 21.48
C PHE A 134 -19.60 36.86 20.84
N ALA A 135 -20.72 36.13 20.70
CA ALA A 135 -20.75 34.84 20.02
C ALA A 135 -20.33 34.95 18.55
N LEU A 136 -20.79 35.99 17.86
CA LEU A 136 -20.49 36.25 16.46
C LEU A 136 -18.99 36.46 16.21
N CYS A 137 -18.25 37.03 17.17
CA CYS A 137 -16.79 37.18 17.08
C CYS A 137 -16.06 35.84 16.87
N PHE A 138 -16.51 34.77 17.54
CA PHE A 138 -15.91 33.45 17.39
C PHE A 138 -16.27 32.81 16.04
N VAL A 139 -17.51 32.98 15.60
CA VAL A 139 -17.98 32.51 14.28
C VAL A 139 -17.17 33.14 13.16
N PHE A 140 -16.99 34.47 13.17
CA PHE A 140 -16.18 35.15 12.16
C PHE A 140 -14.69 34.79 12.26
N ALA A 141 -14.15 34.58 13.47
CA ALA A 141 -12.76 34.12 13.62
C ALA A 141 -12.55 32.72 13.01
N GLY A 142 -13.50 31.79 13.20
CA GLY A 142 -13.51 30.48 12.56
C GLY A 142 -13.65 30.58 11.04
N ALA A 143 -14.63 31.36 10.57
CA ALA A 143 -14.89 31.57 9.15
C ALA A 143 -13.70 32.20 8.42
N MET A 144 -13.06 33.21 9.00
CA MET A 144 -11.92 33.90 8.40
C MET A 144 -10.69 32.99 8.30
N ARG A 145 -10.45 32.14 9.32
CA ARG A 145 -9.39 31.11 9.25
C ARG A 145 -9.67 30.08 8.16
N CYS A 146 -10.92 29.67 8.00
CA CYS A 146 -11.33 28.77 6.93
C CYS A 146 -11.09 29.42 5.56
N LEU A 147 -11.51 30.68 5.35
CA LEU A 147 -11.38 31.37 4.07
C LEU A 147 -9.90 31.62 3.70
N LEU A 148 -9.06 32.01 4.66
CA LEU A 148 -7.62 32.23 4.44
C LEU A 148 -6.86 30.92 4.15
N ARG A 149 -7.41 29.77 4.56
CA ARG A 149 -6.87 28.43 4.30
C ARG A 149 -7.58 27.72 3.16
N ALA A 150 -8.57 28.36 2.53
CA ALA A 150 -9.36 27.77 1.46
C ALA A 150 -8.45 27.39 0.27
N GLY A 151 -8.48 26.12 -0.11
CA GLY A 151 -7.64 25.57 -1.17
C GLY A 151 -6.23 25.12 -0.73
N THR A 152 -5.90 25.24 0.56
CA THR A 152 -4.64 24.71 1.13
C THR A 152 -4.81 23.49 2.02
N ARG A 153 -6.02 23.26 2.57
CA ARG A 153 -6.40 22.06 3.33
C ARG A 153 -7.88 21.73 3.15
N ARG A 154 -8.28 20.51 3.52
CA ARG A 154 -9.69 20.14 3.70
C ARG A 154 -10.27 20.89 4.91
N PRO A 155 -11.45 21.54 4.78
CA PRO A 155 -12.09 22.17 5.92
C PRO A 155 -12.51 21.12 6.95
N ALA A 156 -12.31 21.42 8.24
CA ALA A 156 -12.84 20.59 9.33
C ALA A 156 -14.38 20.61 9.29
N PRO A 157 -15.07 19.58 9.81
CA PRO A 157 -16.55 19.48 9.74
C PRO A 157 -17.28 20.68 10.37
N GLU A 158 -16.63 21.37 11.33
CA GLU A 158 -17.12 22.58 11.98
C GLU A 158 -16.92 23.88 11.16
N GLU A 159 -15.89 23.92 10.29
CA GLU A 159 -15.55 25.12 9.52
C GLU A 159 -16.62 25.59 8.52
N PRO A 160 -17.36 24.73 7.78
CA PRO A 160 -18.45 25.19 6.93
C PRO A 160 -19.62 25.79 7.72
N VAL A 161 -19.83 25.37 8.98
CA VAL A 161 -20.85 25.95 9.87
C VAL A 161 -20.48 27.38 10.24
N PHE A 162 -19.20 27.64 10.52
CA PHE A 162 -18.74 29.02 10.79
C PHE A 162 -18.87 29.92 9.56
N VAL A 163 -18.52 29.41 8.37
CA VAL A 163 -18.70 30.15 7.11
C VAL A 163 -20.18 30.41 6.84
N ALA A 164 -21.06 29.43 7.06
CA ALA A 164 -22.50 29.59 6.96
C ALA A 164 -23.01 30.70 7.88
N GLY A 165 -22.62 30.70 9.17
CA GLY A 165 -23.00 31.75 10.12
C GLY A 165 -22.52 33.15 9.71
N ALA A 166 -21.30 33.26 9.18
CA ALA A 166 -20.77 34.53 8.69
C ALA A 166 -21.52 35.06 7.44
N VAL A 167 -21.88 34.17 6.52
CA VAL A 167 -22.70 34.50 5.33
C VAL A 167 -24.09 34.95 5.74
N THR A 168 -24.73 34.25 6.69
CA THR A 168 -26.05 34.64 7.21
C THR A 168 -26.00 36.04 7.85
N ALA A 169 -25.04 36.29 8.74
CA ALA A 169 -24.91 37.59 9.42
C ALA A 169 -24.67 38.75 8.43
N THR A 170 -23.77 38.56 7.46
CA THR A 170 -23.52 39.58 6.42
C THR A 170 -24.73 39.74 5.49
N GLY A 171 -25.47 38.66 5.24
CA GLY A 171 -26.68 38.67 4.42
C GLY A 171 -27.84 39.44 5.05
N ILE A 172 -28.01 39.38 6.37
CA ILE A 172 -29.02 40.19 7.10
C ILE A 172 -28.72 41.68 6.88
N GLY A 173 -27.44 42.07 6.99
CA GLY A 173 -26.99 43.42 6.72
C GLY A 173 -27.30 43.90 5.29
N LEU A 174 -27.07 43.03 4.30
CA LEU A 174 -27.40 43.34 2.90
C LEU A 174 -28.90 43.46 2.66
N TYR A 175 -29.72 42.61 3.28
CA TYR A 175 -31.18 42.65 3.17
C TYR A 175 -31.74 43.98 3.69
N ASN A 176 -31.27 44.43 4.86
CA ASN A 176 -31.73 45.69 5.46
C ASN A 176 -31.19 46.93 4.73
N CYS A 177 -29.97 46.87 4.20
CA CYS A 177 -29.36 48.01 3.50
C CYS A 177 -29.92 48.22 2.08
N ALA A 178 -30.02 47.15 1.29
CA ALA A 178 -30.35 47.23 -0.14
C ALA A 178 -31.79 46.79 -0.46
N GLY A 179 -32.51 46.24 0.53
CA GLY A 179 -33.88 45.75 0.39
C GLY A 179 -33.99 44.32 -0.11
N ALA A 180 -35.20 43.77 0.02
CA ALA A 180 -35.49 42.36 -0.26
C ALA A 180 -35.16 41.93 -1.70
N TYR A 181 -35.50 42.78 -2.69
CA TYR A 181 -35.31 42.46 -4.10
C TYR A 181 -33.83 42.35 -4.50
N VAL A 182 -32.97 43.25 -3.98
CA VAL A 182 -31.53 43.23 -4.28
C VAL A 182 -30.86 42.03 -3.60
N TYR A 183 -31.26 41.73 -2.36
CA TYR A 183 -30.79 40.55 -1.66
C TYR A 183 -31.16 39.25 -2.40
N GLU A 184 -32.42 39.12 -2.82
CA GLU A 184 -32.90 37.93 -3.53
C GLU A 184 -32.12 37.72 -4.84
N ALA A 185 -31.86 38.79 -5.60
CA ALA A 185 -31.05 38.70 -6.81
C ALA A 185 -29.62 38.22 -6.53
N ALA A 186 -28.95 38.80 -5.52
CA ALA A 186 -27.59 38.38 -5.13
C ALA A 186 -27.55 36.93 -4.63
N ALA A 187 -28.55 36.52 -3.84
CA ALA A 187 -28.67 35.16 -3.31
C ALA A 187 -28.90 34.13 -4.42
N LEU A 188 -29.74 34.44 -5.43
CA LEU A 188 -29.96 33.55 -6.58
C LEU A 188 -28.69 33.39 -7.44
N LEU A 189 -27.90 34.45 -7.63
CA LEU A 189 -26.63 34.36 -8.35
C LEU A 189 -25.62 33.48 -7.61
N LEU A 190 -25.49 33.67 -6.30
CA LEU A 190 -24.62 32.86 -5.45
C LEU A 190 -25.07 31.40 -5.40
N LEU A 191 -26.39 31.16 -5.34
CA LEU A 191 -26.97 29.82 -5.37
C LEU A 191 -26.59 29.09 -6.66
N LEU A 192 -26.81 29.71 -7.82
CA LEU A 192 -26.45 29.13 -9.13
C LEU A 192 -24.94 28.84 -9.23
N LEU A 193 -24.10 29.75 -8.70
CA LEU A 193 -22.65 29.54 -8.63
C LEU A 193 -22.29 28.34 -7.73
N CYS A 194 -22.89 28.23 -6.54
CA CYS A 194 -22.68 27.11 -5.62
C CYS A 194 -23.13 25.78 -6.23
N CYS A 195 -24.29 25.74 -6.89
CA CYS A 195 -24.77 24.57 -7.62
C CYS A 195 -23.79 24.18 -8.74
N ALA A 196 -23.29 25.14 -9.51
CA ALA A 196 -22.35 24.90 -10.60
C ALA A 196 -20.96 24.41 -10.14
N VAL A 197 -20.50 24.87 -8.98
CA VAL A 197 -19.17 24.54 -8.44
C VAL A 197 -19.19 23.24 -7.65
N LEU A 198 -20.23 23.03 -6.83
CA LEU A 198 -20.35 21.85 -5.97
C LEU A 198 -20.95 20.66 -6.71
N ALA A 199 -21.93 20.86 -7.60
CA ALA A 199 -22.63 19.81 -8.36
C ALA A 199 -23.14 18.59 -7.55
N ASP A 200 -23.19 18.71 -6.22
CA ASP A 200 -23.56 17.66 -5.26
C ASP A 200 -24.62 18.20 -4.29
N GLY A 201 -25.20 17.32 -3.45
CA GLY A 201 -26.25 17.67 -2.47
C GLY A 201 -25.85 18.76 -1.46
N ASN A 202 -24.55 19.01 -1.26
CA ASN A 202 -24.05 20.12 -0.44
C ASN A 202 -24.49 21.50 -0.93
N ALA A 203 -24.88 21.64 -2.20
CA ALA A 203 -25.45 22.89 -2.71
C ALA A 203 -26.80 23.24 -2.05
N VAL A 204 -27.56 22.25 -1.56
CA VAL A 204 -28.79 22.48 -0.80
C VAL A 204 -28.48 23.12 0.56
N PHE A 205 -27.37 22.73 1.20
CA PHE A 205 -26.91 23.40 2.42
C PHE A 205 -26.58 24.88 2.14
N CYS A 206 -25.89 25.19 1.03
CA CYS A 206 -25.66 26.57 0.61
C CYS A 206 -26.98 27.33 0.37
N ALA A 207 -27.99 26.68 -0.23
CA ALA A 207 -29.31 27.26 -0.43
C ALA A 207 -29.99 27.66 0.88
N LEU A 208 -29.94 26.77 1.87
CA LEU A 208 -30.46 27.02 3.22
C LEU A 208 -29.76 28.21 3.87
N THR A 209 -28.42 28.30 3.75
CA THR A 209 -27.67 29.43 4.31
C THR A 209 -28.03 30.78 3.69
N LEU A 210 -28.31 30.80 2.38
CA LEU A 210 -28.74 32.01 1.65
C LEU A 210 -30.22 32.35 1.91
N ALA A 211 -31.02 31.41 2.42
CA ALA A 211 -32.42 31.64 2.76
C ALA A 211 -32.64 32.17 4.19
N LEU A 212 -31.66 31.97 5.09
CA LEU A 212 -31.78 32.39 6.49
C LEU A 212 -31.94 33.91 6.68
N PRO A 213 -31.23 34.79 5.95
CA PRO A 213 -31.38 36.23 6.13
C PRO A 213 -32.80 36.78 5.90
N PRO A 214 -33.49 36.49 4.79
CA PRO A 214 -34.86 36.96 4.59
C PRO A 214 -35.82 36.35 5.62
N CYS A 215 -35.66 35.07 6.00
CA CYS A 215 -36.47 34.46 7.06
C CYS A 215 -36.35 35.21 8.38
N ILE A 216 -35.13 35.57 8.80
CA ILE A 216 -34.90 36.29 10.06
C ILE A 216 -35.49 37.70 9.99
N CYS A 217 -35.28 38.43 8.88
CA CYS A 217 -35.78 39.81 8.74
C CYS A 217 -37.31 39.85 8.66
N GLN A 218 -37.92 38.94 7.88
CA GLN A 218 -39.37 38.84 7.76
C GLN A 218 -40.01 38.40 9.07
N SER A 219 -39.42 37.41 9.76
CA SER A 219 -39.93 36.98 11.08
C SER A 219 -39.85 38.08 12.13
N ALA A 220 -38.80 38.90 12.09
CA ALA A 220 -38.65 40.05 12.97
C ALA A 220 -39.70 41.14 12.68
N ALA A 221 -40.02 41.37 11.40
CA ALA A 221 -41.04 42.34 10.99
C ALA A 221 -42.48 41.87 11.28
N ALA A 222 -42.76 40.57 11.09
CA ALA A 222 -44.08 39.97 11.27
C ALA A 222 -44.37 39.53 12.72
N ALA A 223 -43.38 39.63 13.62
CA ALA A 223 -43.43 39.10 15.00
C ALA A 223 -43.88 37.63 15.10
N SER A 224 -43.71 36.86 14.02
CA SER A 224 -44.12 35.46 13.88
C SER A 224 -43.12 34.72 12.99
N PRO A 225 -42.92 33.41 13.16
CA PRO A 225 -41.90 32.67 12.42
C PRO A 225 -42.31 32.46 10.95
N GLU A 226 -41.66 33.19 10.03
CA GLU A 226 -41.82 33.02 8.58
C GLU A 226 -40.64 32.22 8.01
N LEU A 227 -40.90 30.96 7.64
CA LEU A 227 -39.91 30.03 7.09
C LEU A 227 -40.07 29.79 5.57
N ALA A 228 -40.93 30.55 4.91
CA ALA A 228 -41.27 30.34 3.51
C ALA A 228 -40.04 30.43 2.59
N ALA A 229 -39.11 31.36 2.84
CA ALA A 229 -37.92 31.51 2.00
C ALA A 229 -37.02 30.26 2.02
N CYS A 230 -36.92 29.53 3.15
CA CYS A 230 -36.15 28.27 3.21
C CYS A 230 -36.69 27.22 2.23
N ALA A 231 -38.01 27.08 2.13
CA ALA A 231 -38.63 26.15 1.19
C ALA A 231 -38.38 26.57 -0.27
N LEU A 232 -38.47 27.88 -0.57
CA LEU A 232 -38.28 28.41 -1.91
C LEU A 232 -36.84 28.25 -2.42
N PHE A 233 -35.85 28.62 -1.62
CA PHE A 233 -34.44 28.46 -2.00
C PHE A 233 -34.04 27.00 -2.14
N SER A 234 -34.60 26.10 -1.32
CA SER A 234 -34.39 24.66 -1.46
C SER A 234 -34.98 24.12 -2.77
N LEU A 235 -36.17 24.60 -3.16
CA LEU A 235 -36.78 24.29 -4.46
C LEU A 235 -35.92 24.81 -5.63
N TYR A 236 -35.41 26.04 -5.54
CA TYR A 236 -34.52 26.59 -6.58
C TYR A 236 -33.21 25.83 -6.69
N ALA A 237 -32.64 25.38 -5.57
CA ALA A 237 -31.44 24.54 -5.57
C ALA A 237 -31.70 23.17 -6.22
N ALA A 238 -32.83 22.54 -5.89
CA ALA A 238 -33.24 21.28 -6.49
C ALA A 238 -33.46 21.41 -8.01
N ALA A 239 -34.17 22.45 -8.44
CA ALA A 239 -34.38 22.77 -9.85
C ALA A 239 -33.05 23.00 -10.58
N ALA A 240 -32.15 23.81 -10.00
CA ALA A 240 -30.82 24.05 -10.56
C ALA A 240 -30.03 22.74 -10.73
N LEU A 241 -29.97 21.89 -9.69
CA LEU A 241 -29.21 20.64 -9.69
C LEU A 241 -29.75 19.60 -10.69
N CYS A 242 -31.07 19.48 -10.82
CA CYS A 242 -31.70 18.56 -11.78
C CYS A 242 -31.29 18.88 -13.23
N PHE A 243 -31.27 20.17 -13.58
CA PHE A 243 -31.02 20.61 -14.96
C PHE A 243 -29.56 20.99 -15.24
N LEU A 244 -28.70 21.07 -14.22
CA LEU A 244 -27.27 21.38 -14.38
C LEU A 244 -26.56 20.35 -15.27
N ARG A 245 -27.00 19.08 -15.24
CA ARG A 245 -26.46 18.00 -16.10
C ARG A 245 -26.68 18.26 -17.60
N ALA A 246 -27.74 18.98 -17.95
CA ALA A 246 -28.04 19.36 -19.33
C ALA A 246 -27.34 20.67 -19.77
N GLY A 247 -26.67 21.37 -18.85
CA GLY A 247 -25.91 22.59 -19.12
C GLY A 247 -26.37 23.81 -18.31
N LYS A 248 -25.62 24.92 -18.42
CA LYS A 248 -25.90 26.16 -17.67
C LYS A 248 -27.23 26.82 -18.07
N ILE A 249 -27.58 26.76 -19.36
CA ILE A 249 -28.81 27.35 -19.91
C ILE A 249 -30.06 26.72 -19.29
N PRO A 250 -30.26 25.39 -19.36
CA PRO A 250 -31.43 24.77 -18.75
C PRO A 250 -31.48 24.94 -17.22
N ALA A 251 -30.35 24.96 -16.50
CA ALA A 251 -30.34 25.24 -15.07
C ALA A 251 -30.80 26.67 -14.72
N ALA A 252 -30.30 27.67 -15.45
CA ALA A 252 -30.71 29.06 -15.25
C ALA A 252 -32.20 29.27 -15.61
N LEU A 253 -32.65 28.64 -16.71
CA LEU A 253 -34.05 28.69 -17.12
C LEU A 253 -34.97 28.01 -16.11
N ALA A 254 -34.56 26.88 -15.53
CA ALA A 254 -35.33 26.17 -14.52
C ALA A 254 -35.52 27.00 -13.25
N VAL A 255 -34.46 27.67 -12.76
CA VAL A 255 -34.58 28.57 -11.59
C VAL A 255 -35.44 29.79 -11.91
N PHE A 256 -35.28 30.39 -13.09
CA PHE A 256 -36.10 31.51 -13.53
C PHE A 256 -37.59 31.14 -13.58
N LEU A 257 -37.94 30.05 -14.28
CA LEU A 257 -39.33 29.59 -14.39
C LEU A 257 -39.90 29.18 -13.03
N ALA A 258 -39.12 28.53 -12.17
CA ALA A 258 -39.54 28.18 -10.82
C ALA A 258 -39.83 29.43 -9.97
N ASN A 259 -38.99 30.47 -10.04
CA ASN A 259 -39.22 31.72 -9.31
C ASN A 259 -40.49 32.44 -9.82
N VAL A 260 -40.68 32.51 -11.13
CA VAL A 260 -41.88 33.11 -11.76
C VAL A 260 -43.15 32.35 -11.38
N ALA A 261 -43.12 31.01 -11.46
CA ALA A 261 -44.26 30.18 -11.10
C ALA A 261 -44.66 30.35 -9.63
N VAL A 262 -43.67 30.38 -8.72
CA VAL A 262 -43.91 30.63 -7.29
C VAL A 262 -44.55 32.00 -7.06
N ARG A 263 -44.02 33.07 -7.66
CA ARG A 263 -44.56 34.43 -7.50
C ARG A 263 -46.00 34.54 -8.01
N TYR A 264 -46.28 33.89 -9.14
CA TYR A 264 -47.64 33.82 -9.68
C TYR A 264 -48.59 33.09 -8.72
N LEU A 265 -48.20 31.91 -8.21
CA LEU A 265 -49.01 31.11 -7.29
C LEU A 265 -49.27 31.81 -5.95
N LEU A 266 -48.29 32.55 -5.41
CA LEU A 266 -48.46 33.28 -4.15
C LEU A 266 -49.41 34.48 -4.27
N ARG A 267 -49.58 35.06 -5.47
CA ARG A 267 -50.48 36.19 -5.72
C ARG A 267 -51.90 35.76 -6.14
N LEU A 268 -52.07 34.51 -6.55
CA LEU A 268 -53.35 33.95 -6.98
C LEU A 268 -54.48 34.10 -5.93
N PRO A 269 -54.25 33.91 -4.62
CA PRO A 269 -55.28 34.07 -3.59
C PRO A 269 -55.71 35.52 -3.35
N GLN A 270 -54.94 36.51 -3.83
CA GLN A 270 -55.16 37.93 -3.58
C GLN A 270 -55.79 38.67 -4.78
N ALA A 271 -55.97 37.98 -5.91
CA ALA A 271 -56.48 38.56 -7.16
C ALA A 271 -57.97 38.23 -7.38
N GLY A 272 -58.73 39.20 -7.92
CA GLY A 272 -60.14 39.03 -8.26
C GLY A 272 -60.38 38.27 -9.58
N SER A 273 -59.35 38.14 -10.42
CA SER A 273 -59.37 37.37 -11.67
C SER A 273 -58.01 36.70 -11.94
N PRO A 274 -57.96 35.58 -12.69
CA PRO A 274 -56.70 34.86 -12.95
C PRO A 274 -55.71 35.64 -13.84
N ALA A 275 -56.14 36.72 -14.50
CA ALA A 275 -55.29 37.54 -15.37
C ALA A 275 -54.68 38.77 -14.65
N GLU A 276 -55.27 39.22 -13.54
CA GLU A 276 -54.78 40.36 -12.74
C GLU A 276 -53.35 40.24 -12.22
N PRO A 277 -52.87 39.07 -11.74
CA PRO A 277 -51.50 38.92 -11.25
C PRO A 277 -50.43 39.20 -12.31
N LEU A 278 -50.77 39.01 -13.59
CA LEU A 278 -49.86 39.12 -14.74
C LEU A 278 -49.86 40.53 -15.37
N THR A 279 -50.95 41.30 -15.20
CA THR A 279 -51.12 42.63 -15.83
C THR A 279 -50.67 43.78 -14.93
N ALA A 280 -50.39 43.52 -13.65
CA ALA A 280 -49.88 44.53 -12.73
C ALA A 280 -48.46 44.98 -13.12
N ALA A 281 -48.24 46.30 -13.26
CA ALA A 281 -46.92 46.87 -13.59
C ALA A 281 -45.80 46.43 -12.61
N GLY A 282 -46.14 46.16 -11.34
CA GLY A 282 -45.20 45.64 -10.35
C GLY A 282 -44.71 44.21 -10.61
N PHE A 283 -45.46 43.39 -11.36
CA PHE A 283 -45.04 42.04 -11.74
C PHE A 283 -43.83 42.05 -12.69
N TYR A 284 -43.79 42.98 -13.64
CA TYR A 284 -42.67 43.11 -14.58
C TYR A 284 -41.37 43.58 -13.91
N LEU A 285 -41.46 44.47 -12.93
CA LEU A 285 -40.30 44.90 -12.14
C LEU A 285 -39.76 43.76 -11.27
N GLU A 286 -40.65 42.94 -10.72
CA GLU A 286 -40.27 41.74 -9.96
C GLU A 286 -39.68 40.63 -10.82
N LEU A 287 -40.05 40.54 -12.10
CA LEU A 287 -39.49 39.59 -13.06
C LEU A 287 -38.00 39.87 -13.35
N LEU A 288 -37.56 41.12 -13.20
CA LEU A 288 -36.15 41.49 -13.36
C LEU A 288 -35.27 40.87 -12.26
N VAL A 289 -35.83 40.61 -11.07
CA VAL A 289 -35.12 40.08 -9.90
C VAL A 289 -34.48 38.71 -10.17
N PRO A 290 -35.18 37.69 -10.73
CA PRO A 290 -34.55 36.44 -11.14
C PRO A 290 -33.87 36.50 -12.51
N LEU A 291 -34.26 37.42 -13.40
CA LEU A 291 -33.69 37.52 -14.76
C LEU A 291 -32.22 37.95 -14.74
N ILE A 292 -31.89 39.00 -13.99
CA ILE A 292 -30.52 39.55 -13.94
C ILE A 292 -29.50 38.52 -13.42
N PRO A 293 -29.72 37.82 -12.29
CA PRO A 293 -28.84 36.75 -11.81
C PRO A 293 -28.66 35.60 -12.80
N CYS A 294 -29.74 35.17 -13.46
CA CYS A 294 -29.68 34.09 -14.43
C CYS A 294 -28.83 34.48 -15.65
N LEU A 295 -28.99 35.71 -16.16
CA LEU A 295 -28.17 36.22 -17.26
C LEU A 295 -26.69 36.37 -16.85
N LEU A 296 -26.42 36.91 -15.66
CA LEU A 296 -25.04 37.03 -15.14
C LEU A 296 -24.37 35.66 -14.99
N PHE A 297 -25.10 34.63 -14.55
CA PHE A 297 -24.59 33.27 -14.45
C PHE A 297 -24.26 32.66 -15.82
N LEU A 298 -25.05 32.96 -16.86
CA LEU A 298 -24.81 32.51 -18.23
C LEU A 298 -23.60 33.20 -18.87
N LEU A 299 -23.39 34.48 -18.56
CA LEU A 299 -22.22 35.25 -19.02
C LEU A 299 -20.91 34.80 -18.35
N LEU A 300 -20.98 34.05 -17.24
CA LEU A 300 -19.80 33.59 -16.52
C LEU A 300 -19.07 32.46 -17.29
N PRO A 301 -17.80 32.65 -17.71
CA PRO A 301 -17.11 31.68 -18.55
C PRO A 301 -16.94 30.33 -17.85
N GLN A 302 -17.18 29.23 -18.57
CA GLN A 302 -17.06 27.86 -18.03
C GLN A 302 -15.68 27.55 -17.43
N ARG A 303 -14.62 28.12 -18.02
CA ARG A 303 -13.24 27.97 -17.53
C ARG A 303 -13.07 28.39 -16.07
N TRP A 304 -13.80 29.40 -15.61
CA TRP A 304 -13.73 29.88 -14.22
C TRP A 304 -14.44 28.95 -13.26
N THR A 305 -15.64 28.48 -13.62
CA THR A 305 -16.41 27.52 -12.80
C THR A 305 -15.66 26.19 -12.67
N GLU A 306 -15.01 25.73 -13.73
CA GLU A 306 -14.18 24.51 -13.71
C GLU A 306 -12.85 24.68 -12.99
N ALA A 307 -12.21 25.85 -13.07
CA ALA A 307 -11.01 26.14 -12.30
C ALA A 307 -11.31 26.18 -10.80
N LEU A 308 -12.46 26.74 -10.41
CA LEU A 308 -12.91 26.81 -9.04
C LEU A 308 -13.33 25.43 -8.50
N SER A 309 -14.07 24.65 -9.29
CA SER A 309 -14.45 23.28 -8.92
C SER A 309 -13.23 22.38 -8.74
N ARG A 310 -12.22 22.46 -9.63
CA ARG A 310 -10.96 21.69 -9.50
C ARG A 310 -10.13 22.08 -8.28
N ARG A 311 -10.16 23.34 -7.85
CA ARG A 311 -9.48 23.77 -6.61
C ARG A 311 -10.18 23.25 -5.36
N LEU A 312 -11.51 23.23 -5.37
CA LEU A 312 -12.32 22.77 -4.23
C LEU A 312 -12.38 21.24 -4.12
N ARG A 313 -12.42 20.51 -5.25
CA ARG A 313 -12.47 19.04 -5.32
C ARG A 313 -11.10 18.36 -5.20
N ARG A 314 -10.00 19.13 -5.09
CA ARG A 314 -8.62 18.61 -5.07
C ARG A 314 -8.30 17.67 -3.90
N TYR A 315 -9.10 17.73 -2.83
CA TYR A 315 -8.94 16.94 -1.60
C TYR A 315 -10.00 15.84 -1.41
N SER A 316 -10.79 15.53 -2.44
CA SER A 316 -11.60 14.31 -2.42
C SER A 316 -10.65 13.12 -2.45
N GLU A 317 -10.73 12.23 -1.46
CA GLU A 317 -10.08 10.92 -1.51
C GLU A 317 -10.38 10.27 -2.87
N ARG A 318 -9.37 9.64 -3.49
CA ARG A 318 -9.53 8.92 -4.76
C ARG A 318 -9.71 7.42 -4.46
N PRO A 319 -10.92 6.96 -4.13
CA PRO A 319 -11.18 5.52 -3.87
C PRO A 319 -10.84 4.64 -5.09
N LEU A 320 -10.79 5.22 -6.29
CA LEU A 320 -10.43 4.54 -7.53
C LEU A 320 -8.97 4.04 -7.57
N VAL A 321 -8.03 4.69 -6.88
CA VAL A 321 -6.62 4.26 -6.89
C VAL A 321 -6.47 2.96 -6.09
N ARG A 322 -7.05 2.91 -4.89
CA ARG A 322 -7.08 1.68 -4.07
C ARG A 322 -7.79 0.54 -4.80
N ALA A 323 -8.98 0.81 -5.32
CA ALA A 323 -9.72 -0.17 -6.11
C ALA A 323 -8.93 -0.65 -7.34
N SER A 324 -8.12 0.21 -7.97
CA SER A 324 -7.25 -0.18 -9.08
C SER A 324 -6.08 -1.04 -8.62
N ILE A 325 -5.44 -0.71 -7.49
CA ILE A 325 -4.32 -1.50 -6.95
C ILE A 325 -4.81 -2.88 -6.53
N ASP A 326 -5.92 -2.94 -5.78
CA ASP A 326 -6.53 -4.20 -5.37
C ASP A 326 -6.96 -5.03 -6.60
N ARG A 327 -7.54 -4.39 -7.62
CA ARG A 327 -7.88 -5.06 -8.87
C ARG A 327 -6.65 -5.57 -9.62
N SER A 328 -5.56 -4.81 -9.70
CA SER A 328 -4.32 -5.25 -10.34
C SER A 328 -3.69 -6.43 -9.60
N ARG A 329 -3.70 -6.43 -8.27
CA ARG A 329 -3.23 -7.56 -7.44
C ARG A 329 -4.10 -8.80 -7.63
N GLN A 330 -5.42 -8.64 -7.66
CA GLN A 330 -6.36 -9.73 -7.95
C GLN A 330 -6.14 -10.34 -9.34
N LEU A 331 -5.98 -9.51 -10.38
CA LEU A 331 -5.69 -9.99 -11.73
C LEU A 331 -4.35 -10.73 -11.83
N ALA A 332 -3.33 -10.28 -11.09
CA ALA A 332 -2.05 -10.99 -11.02
C ALA A 332 -2.20 -12.34 -10.30
N ALA A 333 -2.96 -12.38 -9.20
CA ALA A 333 -3.25 -13.61 -8.47
C ALA A 333 -4.04 -14.61 -9.33
N GLU A 334 -5.04 -14.16 -10.07
CA GLU A 334 -5.84 -14.98 -10.98
C GLU A 334 -4.94 -15.64 -12.04
N LYS A 335 -4.04 -14.88 -12.69
CA LYS A 335 -3.08 -15.44 -13.66
C LYS A 335 -2.14 -16.47 -13.05
N LEU A 336 -1.70 -16.29 -11.80
CA LEU A 336 -0.87 -17.27 -11.10
C LEU A 336 -1.67 -18.53 -10.75
N PHE A 337 -2.95 -18.41 -10.41
CA PHE A 337 -3.85 -19.53 -10.22
C PHE A 337 -4.07 -20.34 -11.51
N ASP A 338 -4.28 -19.67 -12.63
CA ASP A 338 -4.42 -20.32 -13.94
C ASP A 338 -3.13 -21.06 -14.33
N ALA A 339 -1.97 -20.43 -14.10
CA ALA A 339 -0.68 -21.07 -14.33
C ALA A 339 -0.48 -22.30 -13.44
N ALA A 340 -0.84 -22.22 -12.15
CA ALA A 340 -0.86 -23.38 -11.26
C ALA A 340 -1.81 -24.49 -11.75
N GLY A 341 -2.96 -24.12 -12.32
CA GLY A 341 -3.89 -25.04 -12.97
C GLY A 341 -3.27 -25.81 -14.12
N ALA A 342 -2.56 -25.13 -15.02
CA ALA A 342 -1.87 -25.76 -16.16
C ALA A 342 -0.79 -26.77 -15.71
N PHE A 343 -0.04 -26.47 -14.65
CA PHE A 343 0.92 -27.43 -14.08
C PHE A 343 0.22 -28.63 -13.43
N ARG A 344 -0.96 -28.45 -12.81
CA ARG A 344 -1.76 -29.57 -12.30
C ARG A 344 -2.33 -30.45 -13.43
N GLU A 345 -2.69 -29.86 -14.57
CA GLU A 345 -3.06 -30.63 -15.76
C GLU A 345 -1.88 -31.44 -16.30
N THR A 346 -0.68 -30.85 -16.28
CA THR A 346 0.57 -31.53 -16.68
C THR A 346 0.87 -32.72 -15.77
N GLU A 347 0.70 -32.56 -14.44
CA GLU A 347 0.78 -33.64 -13.45
C GLU A 347 -0.17 -34.80 -13.81
N ASN A 348 -1.45 -34.48 -14.04
CA ASN A 348 -2.47 -35.47 -14.38
C ASN A 348 -2.16 -36.19 -15.71
N ALA A 349 -1.68 -35.46 -16.73
CA ALA A 349 -1.32 -36.04 -18.01
C ALA A 349 -0.20 -37.08 -17.88
N PHE A 350 0.83 -36.78 -17.09
CA PHE A 350 1.91 -37.74 -16.83
C PHE A 350 1.47 -38.92 -15.97
N ALA A 351 0.55 -38.73 -15.01
CA ALA A 351 0.01 -39.79 -14.18
C ALA A 351 -0.81 -40.80 -15.00
N VAL A 352 -1.66 -40.34 -15.92
CA VAL A 352 -2.48 -41.20 -16.80
C VAL A 352 -1.62 -42.02 -17.76
N LEU A 353 -0.55 -41.45 -18.32
CA LEU A 353 0.40 -42.17 -19.19
C LEU A 353 1.24 -43.22 -18.43
N GLY A 354 1.14 -43.29 -17.10
CA GLY A 354 1.89 -44.22 -16.26
C GLY A 354 1.16 -45.53 -15.94
N SER A 355 -0.14 -45.65 -16.25
CA SER A 355 -0.96 -46.79 -15.86
C SER A 355 -1.16 -47.80 -17.01
N ASP A 356 -0.15 -48.60 -17.32
CA ASP A 356 -0.29 -49.80 -18.15
C ASP A 356 0.09 -51.03 -17.31
N GLU A 357 -0.89 -51.68 -16.66
CA GLU A 357 -0.68 -52.87 -15.82
C GLU A 357 -0.80 -54.21 -16.58
N GLU A 358 -1.11 -54.23 -17.88
CA GLU A 358 -1.46 -55.46 -18.62
C GLU A 358 -0.31 -56.17 -19.39
N LYS A 359 0.96 -55.76 -19.25
CA LYS A 359 2.05 -56.20 -20.15
C LYS A 359 2.74 -57.55 -19.83
N GLY A 360 2.38 -58.19 -18.71
CA GLY A 360 3.05 -59.41 -18.25
C GLY A 360 2.86 -60.65 -19.15
N ASP A 361 1.72 -60.75 -19.84
CA ASP A 361 1.39 -61.90 -20.69
C ASP A 361 1.89 -61.72 -22.14
N GLU A 362 1.90 -60.48 -22.63
CA GLU A 362 2.45 -60.13 -23.96
C GLU A 362 3.96 -60.39 -24.05
N GLY A 363 4.71 -60.08 -22.99
CA GLY A 363 6.15 -60.34 -22.94
C GLY A 363 6.51 -61.82 -23.05
N ARG A 364 5.71 -62.69 -22.40
CA ARG A 364 5.88 -64.15 -22.49
C ARG A 364 5.50 -64.68 -23.88
N ALA A 365 4.44 -64.16 -24.48
CA ALA A 365 4.04 -64.50 -25.84
C ALA A 365 5.12 -64.11 -26.86
N PHE A 366 5.75 -62.93 -26.71
CA PHE A 366 6.87 -62.48 -27.54
C PHE A 366 8.07 -63.44 -27.43
N LEU A 367 8.52 -63.77 -26.22
CA LEU A 367 9.64 -64.68 -25.98
C LEU A 367 9.42 -66.07 -26.61
N LEU A 368 8.20 -66.61 -26.49
CA LEU A 368 7.85 -67.91 -27.06
C LEU A 368 7.69 -67.85 -28.58
N GLY A 369 7.18 -66.75 -29.12
CA GLY A 369 7.03 -66.52 -30.56
C GLY A 369 8.36 -66.50 -31.29
N SER A 370 9.33 -65.69 -30.83
CA SER A 370 10.65 -65.57 -31.45
C SER A 370 11.41 -66.90 -31.49
N VAL A 371 11.35 -67.68 -30.40
CA VAL A 371 12.01 -68.99 -30.33
C VAL A 371 11.33 -70.01 -31.24
N ARG A 372 10.00 -69.96 -31.37
CA ARG A 372 9.25 -70.86 -32.26
C ARG A 372 9.54 -70.56 -33.73
N GLU A 373 9.71 -69.30 -34.10
CA GLU A 373 10.00 -68.88 -35.47
C GLU A 373 11.45 -69.16 -35.88
N GLU A 374 12.44 -68.77 -35.05
CA GLU A 374 13.87 -68.91 -35.39
C GLU A 374 14.38 -70.35 -35.28
N VAL A 375 13.85 -71.18 -34.37
CA VAL A 375 14.38 -72.52 -34.07
C VAL A 375 13.37 -73.63 -34.36
N CYS A 376 12.14 -73.53 -33.83
CA CYS A 376 11.18 -74.64 -33.95
C CYS A 376 10.57 -74.76 -35.36
N GLY A 377 10.41 -73.67 -36.10
CA GLY A 377 9.82 -73.65 -37.44
C GLY A 377 10.67 -74.33 -38.51
N GLY A 378 12.00 -74.35 -38.33
CA GLY A 378 12.95 -75.03 -39.21
C GLY A 378 13.35 -76.44 -38.77
N CYS A 379 12.71 -77.00 -37.74
CA CYS A 379 13.12 -78.27 -37.12
C CYS A 379 12.45 -79.48 -37.80
N GLU A 380 13.26 -80.49 -38.15
CA GLU A 380 12.78 -81.75 -38.76
C GLU A 380 11.80 -82.55 -37.88
N LYS A 381 11.78 -82.28 -36.56
CA LYS A 381 10.88 -82.91 -35.58
C LYS A 381 9.71 -81.99 -35.15
N ALA A 382 9.43 -80.92 -35.89
CA ALA A 382 8.41 -79.93 -35.52
C ALA A 382 7.00 -80.54 -35.35
N ASP A 383 6.63 -81.50 -36.18
CA ASP A 383 5.30 -82.12 -36.17
C ASP A 383 5.09 -83.11 -35.02
N SER A 384 6.15 -83.79 -34.57
CA SER A 384 6.12 -84.85 -33.56
C SER A 384 6.66 -84.45 -32.18
N CYS A 385 7.08 -83.20 -32.00
CA CYS A 385 7.61 -82.69 -30.74
C CYS A 385 6.48 -82.57 -29.68
N ALA A 386 6.52 -83.42 -28.65
CA ALA A 386 5.56 -83.41 -27.54
C ALA A 386 5.79 -82.24 -26.56
N ALA A 387 6.86 -81.45 -26.74
CA ALA A 387 7.18 -80.26 -25.95
C ALA A 387 6.53 -78.98 -26.48
N LYS A 388 5.39 -79.07 -27.16
CA LYS A 388 4.60 -77.89 -27.57
C LYS A 388 3.98 -77.25 -26.31
N GLY A 389 4.43 -76.05 -25.97
CA GLY A 389 3.84 -75.22 -24.92
C GLY A 389 4.53 -75.38 -23.57
N GLU A 390 4.06 -76.29 -22.73
CA GLU A 390 4.34 -76.29 -21.28
C GLU A 390 5.83 -76.36 -20.89
N PRO A 391 6.69 -77.21 -21.51
CA PRO A 391 8.11 -77.26 -21.16
C PRO A 391 8.87 -76.01 -21.60
N LEU A 392 8.50 -75.43 -22.75
CA LEU A 392 9.13 -74.22 -23.27
C LEU A 392 8.69 -72.99 -22.47
N GLU A 393 7.42 -72.95 -22.03
CA GLU A 393 6.89 -71.96 -21.11
C GLU A 393 7.59 -71.99 -19.75
N LYS A 394 7.85 -73.19 -19.19
CA LYS A 394 8.65 -73.33 -17.96
C LYS A 394 10.08 -72.83 -18.12
N LEU A 395 10.70 -73.08 -19.27
CA LEU A 395 12.04 -72.58 -19.58
C LEU A 395 12.04 -71.05 -19.76
N ALA A 396 11.06 -70.48 -20.46
CA ALA A 396 10.91 -69.03 -20.62
C ALA A 396 10.61 -68.35 -19.28
N ALA A 397 9.81 -68.96 -18.41
CA ALA A 397 9.56 -68.48 -17.06
C ALA A 397 10.82 -68.53 -16.18
N ALA A 398 11.61 -69.61 -16.25
CA ALA A 398 12.90 -69.71 -15.57
C ALA A 398 13.89 -68.65 -16.09
N GLY A 399 13.91 -68.42 -17.41
CA GLY A 399 14.70 -67.38 -18.06
C GLY A 399 14.26 -65.97 -17.70
N GLY A 400 12.96 -65.72 -17.52
CA GLY A 400 12.43 -64.44 -17.04
C GLY A 400 12.86 -64.12 -15.61
N MET A 401 12.87 -65.12 -14.72
CA MET A 401 13.29 -64.95 -13.32
C MET A 401 14.81 -64.84 -13.15
N LYS A 402 15.59 -65.68 -13.83
CA LYS A 402 17.06 -65.70 -13.72
C LYS A 402 17.75 -64.69 -14.64
N GLY A 403 17.08 -64.30 -15.71
CA GLY A 403 17.62 -63.38 -16.72
C GLY A 403 18.48 -63.98 -17.81
N ARG A 404 18.91 -65.21 -17.61
CA ARG A 404 19.62 -66.03 -18.56
C ARG A 404 19.32 -67.49 -18.26
N VAL A 405 19.27 -68.30 -19.28
CA VAL A 405 18.99 -69.73 -19.19
C VAL A 405 20.21 -70.51 -19.66
N ASN A 406 20.65 -71.44 -18.82
CA ASN A 406 21.78 -72.33 -19.07
C ASN A 406 21.31 -73.78 -19.24
N LEU A 407 22.21 -74.70 -19.59
CA LEU A 407 21.86 -76.12 -19.77
C LEU A 407 21.18 -76.76 -18.55
N ILE A 408 21.50 -76.29 -17.34
CA ILE A 408 20.97 -76.79 -16.06
C ILE A 408 19.48 -76.45 -15.90
N ASP A 409 19.04 -75.37 -16.55
CA ASP A 409 17.66 -74.88 -16.49
C ASP A 409 16.74 -75.56 -17.50
N LEU A 410 17.29 -76.44 -18.35
CA LEU A 410 16.56 -77.12 -19.40
C LEU A 410 15.68 -78.25 -18.81
N PRO A 411 14.34 -78.20 -18.98
CA PRO A 411 13.46 -79.27 -18.51
C PRO A 411 13.84 -80.62 -19.12
N ALA A 412 13.71 -81.70 -18.34
CA ALA A 412 14.06 -83.05 -18.77
C ALA A 412 13.39 -83.48 -20.09
N ALA A 413 12.14 -83.03 -20.32
CA ALA A 413 11.42 -83.27 -21.56
C ALA A 413 12.08 -82.62 -22.79
N LEU A 414 12.60 -81.38 -22.65
CA LEU A 414 13.30 -80.67 -23.73
C LEU A 414 14.71 -81.24 -23.94
N SER A 415 15.40 -81.65 -22.87
CA SER A 415 16.73 -82.26 -22.97
C SER A 415 16.73 -83.62 -23.68
N ALA A 416 15.65 -84.39 -23.57
CA ALA A 416 15.54 -85.73 -24.18
C ALA A 416 15.04 -85.70 -25.64
N GLN A 417 14.29 -84.66 -26.04
CA GLN A 417 13.54 -84.65 -27.31
C GLN A 417 14.01 -83.57 -28.29
N CYS A 418 14.63 -82.48 -27.83
CA CYS A 418 15.09 -81.38 -28.70
C CYS A 418 16.31 -81.80 -29.51
N ALA A 419 16.26 -81.61 -30.84
CA ALA A 419 17.39 -81.89 -31.74
C ALA A 419 18.50 -80.82 -31.65
N GLN A 420 18.17 -79.60 -31.21
CA GLN A 420 19.08 -78.44 -31.20
C GLN A 420 18.96 -77.62 -29.90
N PRO A 421 19.34 -78.17 -28.73
CA PRO A 421 19.19 -77.48 -27.45
C PRO A 421 20.09 -76.24 -27.32
N GLN A 422 21.26 -76.23 -27.98
CA GLN A 422 22.18 -75.08 -27.97
C GLN A 422 21.60 -73.88 -28.74
N ALA A 423 20.99 -74.11 -29.91
CA ALA A 423 20.34 -73.07 -30.71
C ALA A 423 19.11 -72.51 -30.00
N LEU A 424 18.32 -73.38 -29.34
CA LEU A 424 17.19 -72.98 -28.50
C LEU A 424 17.61 -72.03 -27.38
N LEU A 425 18.65 -72.40 -26.61
CA LEU A 425 19.16 -71.57 -25.52
C LEU A 425 19.75 -70.25 -26.02
N PHE A 426 20.42 -70.25 -27.18
CA PHE A 426 20.96 -69.03 -27.77
C PHE A 426 19.86 -68.06 -28.22
N SER A 427 18.86 -68.54 -28.98
CA SER A 427 17.72 -67.71 -29.43
C SER A 427 16.88 -67.21 -28.26
N LEU A 428 16.61 -68.06 -27.26
CA LEU A 428 15.89 -67.64 -26.05
C LEU A 428 16.67 -66.59 -25.25
N ASN A 429 18.00 -66.74 -25.08
CA ASN A 429 18.81 -65.73 -24.40
C ASN A 429 18.89 -64.42 -25.19
N LYS A 430 18.91 -64.47 -26.54
CA LYS A 430 18.82 -63.28 -27.41
C LYS A 430 17.48 -62.56 -27.23
N ALA A 431 16.37 -63.28 -27.27
CA ALA A 431 15.03 -62.73 -27.06
C ALA A 431 14.84 -62.18 -25.62
N LEU A 432 15.40 -62.85 -24.61
CA LEU A 432 15.41 -62.37 -23.22
C LEU A 432 16.20 -61.07 -23.06
N ALA A 433 17.34 -60.93 -23.73
CA ALA A 433 18.13 -59.70 -23.70
C ALA A 433 17.37 -58.52 -24.35
N GLU A 434 16.69 -58.78 -25.46
CA GLU A 434 15.88 -57.76 -26.14
C GLU A 434 14.64 -57.36 -25.33
N TYR A 435 13.91 -58.32 -24.78
CA TYR A 435 12.78 -58.08 -23.87
C TYR A 435 13.21 -57.27 -22.63
N ARG A 436 14.34 -57.61 -22.02
CA ARG A 436 14.87 -56.89 -20.86
C ARG A 436 15.28 -55.47 -21.17
N ARG A 437 15.89 -55.23 -22.33
CA ARG A 437 16.23 -53.87 -22.77
C ARG A 437 14.96 -53.03 -22.92
N GLY A 438 13.93 -53.56 -23.59
CA GLY A 438 12.64 -52.88 -23.73
C GLY A 438 11.95 -52.62 -22.39
N ALA A 439 11.94 -53.62 -21.50
CA ALA A 439 11.37 -53.48 -20.16
C ALA A 439 12.12 -52.42 -19.32
N LEU A 440 13.45 -52.36 -19.40
CA LEU A 440 14.26 -51.36 -18.71
C LEU A 440 14.03 -49.95 -19.27
N GLU A 441 13.95 -49.80 -20.59
CA GLU A 441 13.61 -48.53 -21.24
C GLU A 441 12.22 -48.03 -20.81
N GLU A 442 11.26 -48.95 -20.71
CA GLU A 442 9.89 -48.65 -20.28
C GLU A 442 9.80 -48.30 -18.79
N GLU A 443 10.51 -49.03 -17.93
CA GLU A 443 10.64 -48.73 -16.50
C GLU A 443 11.30 -47.35 -16.28
N ASN A 444 12.38 -47.07 -17.01
CA ASN A 444 13.04 -45.76 -17.00
C ASN A 444 12.11 -44.65 -17.50
N ALA A 445 11.32 -44.90 -18.54
CA ALA A 445 10.35 -43.95 -19.05
C ALA A 445 9.20 -43.71 -18.05
N ALA A 446 8.72 -44.76 -17.37
CA ALA A 446 7.69 -44.66 -16.34
C ALA A 446 8.20 -43.90 -15.11
N ALA A 447 9.42 -44.18 -14.65
CA ALA A 447 10.10 -43.43 -13.60
C ALA A 447 10.27 -41.95 -13.96
N GLY A 448 10.68 -41.66 -15.20
CA GLY A 448 10.78 -40.29 -15.72
C GLY A 448 9.43 -39.56 -15.74
N ARG A 449 8.34 -40.24 -16.13
CA ARG A 449 6.98 -39.66 -16.10
C ARG A 449 6.50 -39.35 -14.68
N ARG A 450 6.69 -40.27 -13.74
CA ARG A 450 6.34 -40.05 -12.32
C ARG A 450 7.08 -38.85 -11.75
N LEU A 451 8.38 -38.74 -12.04
CA LEU A 451 9.18 -37.59 -11.63
C LEU A 451 8.66 -36.26 -12.18
N LEU A 452 8.37 -36.20 -13.49
CA LEU A 452 7.83 -34.98 -14.11
C LEU A 452 6.48 -34.57 -13.51
N ALA A 453 5.64 -35.55 -13.14
CA ALA A 453 4.38 -35.29 -12.44
C ALA A 453 4.62 -34.65 -11.06
N GLU A 454 5.56 -35.17 -10.28
CA GLU A 454 5.91 -34.62 -8.96
C GLU A 454 6.52 -33.20 -9.03
N GLN A 455 7.28 -32.91 -10.10
CA GLN A 455 7.83 -31.57 -10.36
C GLN A 455 6.73 -30.57 -10.70
N ALA A 456 5.82 -30.95 -11.60
CA ALA A 456 4.68 -30.13 -11.97
C ALA A 456 3.80 -29.83 -10.74
N HIS A 457 3.59 -30.82 -9.87
CA HIS A 457 2.89 -30.66 -8.60
C HIS A 457 3.56 -29.61 -7.68
N GLY A 458 4.88 -29.73 -7.47
CA GLY A 458 5.62 -28.81 -6.60
C GLY A 458 5.54 -27.35 -7.09
N LEU A 459 5.67 -27.13 -8.39
CA LEU A 459 5.57 -25.80 -8.99
C LEU A 459 4.14 -25.24 -8.94
N ALA A 460 3.13 -26.10 -9.16
CA ALA A 460 1.72 -25.71 -9.03
C ALA A 460 1.39 -25.20 -7.62
N GLU A 461 1.84 -25.91 -6.57
CA GLU A 461 1.57 -25.50 -5.20
C GLU A 461 2.33 -24.22 -4.80
N ALA A 462 3.57 -24.05 -5.30
CA ALA A 462 4.35 -22.82 -5.12
C ALA A 462 3.64 -21.59 -5.73
N LEU A 463 3.20 -21.69 -6.99
CA LEU A 463 2.47 -20.62 -7.68
C LEU A 463 1.14 -20.29 -7.00
N LYS A 464 0.42 -21.31 -6.53
CA LYS A 464 -0.83 -21.15 -5.79
C LYS A 464 -0.63 -20.42 -4.45
N LYS A 465 0.41 -20.75 -3.68
CA LYS A 465 0.76 -20.02 -2.44
C LYS A 465 1.05 -18.55 -2.72
N LEU A 466 1.84 -18.25 -3.76
CA LEU A 466 2.12 -16.87 -4.19
C LEU A 466 0.83 -16.12 -4.58
N ALA A 467 -0.06 -16.76 -5.33
CA ALA A 467 -1.35 -16.19 -5.70
C ALA A 467 -2.21 -15.83 -4.48
N LEU A 468 -2.28 -16.73 -3.49
CA LEU A 468 -3.00 -16.48 -2.23
C LEU A 468 -2.42 -15.28 -1.46
N GLY A 469 -1.09 -15.09 -1.46
CA GLY A 469 -0.44 -13.93 -0.83
C GLY A 469 -0.81 -12.59 -1.50
N LEU A 470 -1.02 -12.58 -2.82
CA LEU A 470 -1.42 -11.39 -3.56
C LEU A 470 -2.89 -11.02 -3.36
N CYS A 471 -3.76 -11.99 -3.07
CA CYS A 471 -5.19 -11.77 -2.81
C CYS A 471 -5.49 -10.96 -1.54
N ALA A 472 -4.53 -10.83 -0.61
CA ALA A 472 -4.69 -9.99 0.57
C ALA A 472 -4.79 -8.50 0.16
N PRO A 473 -5.83 -7.76 0.61
CA PRO A 473 -6.00 -6.36 0.26
C PRO A 473 -4.83 -5.51 0.76
N ALA A 474 -4.37 -4.57 -0.07
CA ALA A 474 -3.22 -3.75 0.26
C ALA A 474 -3.60 -2.62 1.24
N GLY A 475 -3.11 -2.72 2.47
CA GLY A 475 -3.13 -1.61 3.43
C GLY A 475 -4.41 -1.51 4.25
N SER A 476 -4.25 -1.73 5.54
CA SER A 476 -5.30 -1.81 6.56
C SER A 476 -4.89 -0.91 7.72
N ASP A 477 -4.91 0.41 7.54
CA ASP A 477 -5.03 1.34 8.68
C ASP A 477 -5.34 2.80 8.23
N PRO A 478 -6.62 3.19 8.06
CA PRO A 478 -6.97 4.56 7.71
C PRO A 478 -6.62 5.57 8.82
N GLU A 479 -6.42 5.13 10.06
CA GLU A 479 -6.05 6.01 11.17
C GLU A 479 -4.59 6.39 11.10
N ARG A 480 -3.69 5.41 10.94
CA ARG A 480 -2.24 5.68 10.75
C ARG A 480 -1.95 6.51 9.50
N GLU A 481 -2.70 6.32 8.42
CA GLU A 481 -2.55 7.16 7.23
C GLU A 481 -2.93 8.62 7.51
N ARG A 482 -3.97 8.87 8.30
CA ARG A 482 -4.36 10.23 8.72
C ARG A 482 -3.30 10.84 9.63
N GLU A 483 -2.73 10.05 10.53
CA GLU A 483 -1.62 10.47 11.39
C GLU A 483 -0.38 10.83 10.57
N LEU A 484 -0.01 10.00 9.58
CA LEU A 484 1.11 10.26 8.68
C LEU A 484 0.91 11.55 7.89
N ARG A 485 -0.29 11.79 7.37
CA ARG A 485 -0.62 13.06 6.70
C ARG A 485 -0.43 14.25 7.64
N ARG A 486 -0.90 14.16 8.88
CA ARG A 486 -0.72 15.22 9.89
C ARG A 486 0.75 15.44 10.26
N ALA A 487 1.55 14.38 10.34
CA ALA A 487 2.99 14.47 10.59
C ALA A 487 3.72 15.16 9.43
N LEU A 488 3.43 14.76 8.19
CA LEU A 488 3.98 15.39 6.98
C LEU A 488 3.60 16.87 6.88
N GLU A 489 2.35 17.23 7.20
CA GLU A 489 1.90 18.62 7.23
C GLU A 489 2.66 19.46 8.27
N ARG A 490 2.90 18.92 9.48
CA ARG A 490 3.71 19.58 10.52
C ARG A 490 5.15 19.79 10.06
N ALA A 491 5.70 18.84 9.32
CA ALA A 491 7.03 18.94 8.69
C ALA A 491 7.07 19.90 7.48
N GLY A 492 5.92 20.45 7.07
CA GLY A 492 5.81 21.36 5.92
C GLY A 492 5.92 20.66 4.56
N VAL A 493 5.66 19.35 4.51
CA VAL A 493 5.58 18.56 3.28
C VAL A 493 4.12 18.53 2.82
N ARG A 494 3.87 18.96 1.58
CA ARG A 494 2.52 18.91 0.98
C ARG A 494 2.31 17.53 0.37
N CYS A 495 1.41 16.76 0.97
CA CYS A 495 1.08 15.40 0.56
C CYS A 495 -0.31 15.36 -0.11
N GLU A 496 -0.39 14.73 -1.28
CA GLU A 496 -1.66 14.47 -1.96
C GLU A 496 -2.30 13.17 -1.44
N GLU A 497 -1.49 12.12 -1.34
CA GLU A 497 -1.95 10.77 -1.01
C GLU A 497 -0.91 10.01 -0.19
N THR A 498 -1.40 9.21 0.75
CA THR A 498 -0.60 8.29 1.57
C THR A 498 -1.29 6.94 1.62
N LEU A 499 -0.51 5.87 1.54
CA LEU A 499 -0.96 4.50 1.72
C LEU A 499 0.04 3.77 2.62
N ILE A 500 -0.47 3.07 3.64
CA ILE A 500 0.34 2.25 4.55
C ILE A 500 -0.14 0.80 4.44
N GLY A 501 0.72 -0.11 4.00
CA GLY A 501 0.35 -1.51 3.82
C GLY A 501 1.54 -2.43 3.56
N GLY A 502 1.45 -3.69 4.01
CA GLY A 502 2.48 -4.70 3.73
C GLY A 502 3.86 -4.41 4.33
N GLY A 503 3.96 -3.53 5.34
CA GLY A 503 5.26 -3.10 5.90
C GLY A 503 5.95 -1.99 5.10
N GLU A 504 5.26 -1.43 4.10
CA GLU A 504 5.72 -0.35 3.24
C GLU A 504 4.82 0.89 3.42
N VAL A 505 5.41 2.06 3.19
CA VAL A 505 4.72 3.35 3.24
C VAL A 505 4.91 4.08 1.93
N TYR A 506 3.81 4.40 1.27
CA TYR A 506 3.76 5.13 0.02
C TYR A 506 3.29 6.55 0.26
N ILE A 507 4.06 7.53 -0.22
CA ILE A 507 3.77 8.96 -0.05
C ILE A 507 3.88 9.65 -1.40
N LEU A 508 2.83 10.37 -1.80
CA LEU A 508 2.83 11.23 -2.98
C LEU A 508 2.91 12.70 -2.55
N SER A 509 4.03 13.36 -2.85
CA SER A 509 4.27 14.75 -2.45
C SER A 509 4.26 15.73 -3.62
N GLU A 510 3.73 16.94 -3.40
CA GLU A 510 3.91 18.09 -4.27
C GLU A 510 5.33 18.65 -4.09
N GLY A 511 6.13 18.58 -5.15
CA GLY A 511 7.50 19.04 -5.24
C GLY A 511 8.51 18.07 -4.64
N ASN A 512 9.78 18.38 -4.83
CA ASN A 512 10.89 17.62 -4.27
C ASN A 512 11.11 18.00 -2.80
N ALA A 513 10.33 17.39 -1.91
CA ALA A 513 10.50 17.58 -0.48
C ALA A 513 11.84 17.01 0.02
N PRO A 514 12.47 17.63 1.04
CA PRO A 514 13.70 17.11 1.63
C PRO A 514 13.48 15.75 2.29
N ARG A 515 14.32 14.77 1.94
CA ARG A 515 14.27 13.37 2.40
C ARG A 515 14.13 13.26 3.92
N GLU A 516 14.93 14.01 4.67
CA GLU A 516 14.97 13.99 6.14
C GLU A 516 13.59 14.27 6.77
N ARG A 517 12.81 15.19 6.19
CA ARG A 517 11.49 15.53 6.71
C ARG A 517 10.45 14.45 6.48
N ILE A 518 10.56 13.75 5.35
CA ILE A 518 9.68 12.62 5.02
C ILE A 518 9.99 11.45 5.94
N LEU A 519 11.27 11.15 6.15
CA LEU A 519 11.70 10.10 7.07
C LEU A 519 11.25 10.39 8.50
N ALA A 520 11.54 11.58 9.03
CA ALA A 520 11.13 11.96 10.39
C ALA A 520 9.61 11.87 10.60
N ALA A 521 8.81 12.28 9.61
CA ALA A 521 7.35 12.18 9.68
C ALA A 521 6.87 10.71 9.62
N ALA A 522 7.51 9.87 8.83
CA ALA A 522 7.20 8.45 8.76
C ALA A 522 7.59 7.72 10.05
N GLU A 523 8.75 8.03 10.61
CA GLU A 523 9.28 7.45 11.87
C GLU A 523 8.39 7.79 13.07
N GLU A 524 7.88 9.02 13.14
CA GLU A 524 6.94 9.44 14.19
C GLU A 524 5.66 8.58 14.21
N VAL A 525 5.17 8.18 13.03
CA VAL A 525 3.91 7.42 12.90
C VAL A 525 4.15 5.92 12.97
N LEU A 526 5.25 5.44 12.40
CA LEU A 526 5.58 4.02 12.39
C LEU A 526 6.13 3.52 13.73
N GLY A 527 6.63 4.44 14.58
CA GLY A 527 7.27 4.13 15.87
C GLY A 527 8.60 3.40 15.74
N CYS A 528 9.20 3.40 14.55
CA CYS A 528 10.46 2.74 14.23
C CYS A 528 11.20 3.53 13.13
N PRO A 529 12.54 3.39 13.02
CA PRO A 529 13.31 4.07 12.01
C PRO A 529 12.84 3.68 10.60
N ALA A 530 12.90 4.59 9.64
CA ALA A 530 12.43 4.35 8.28
C ALA A 530 13.55 4.57 7.26
N VAL A 531 13.58 3.75 6.22
CA VAL A 531 14.56 3.88 5.11
C VAL A 531 13.80 4.16 3.81
N LEU A 532 14.41 4.99 2.96
CA LEU A 532 13.90 5.27 1.63
C LEU A 532 14.27 4.12 0.70
N ALA A 533 13.27 3.39 0.22
CA ALA A 533 13.42 2.30 -0.73
C ALA A 533 13.60 2.83 -2.16
N ALA A 534 12.68 3.70 -2.57
CA ALA A 534 12.65 4.23 -3.91
C ALA A 534 12.02 5.61 -3.94
N LYS A 535 12.47 6.41 -4.90
CA LYS A 535 11.94 7.73 -5.19
C LYS A 535 11.70 7.84 -6.70
N HIS A 536 10.44 8.01 -7.08
CA HIS A 536 10.06 8.12 -8.48
C HIS A 536 9.46 9.51 -8.78
N PRO A 537 10.02 10.28 -9.72
CA PRO A 537 9.35 11.47 -10.24
C PRO A 537 8.15 11.03 -11.09
N ILE A 538 6.95 11.50 -10.74
CA ILE A 538 5.74 11.25 -11.53
C ILE A 538 5.60 12.33 -12.61
N ASP A 539 5.86 13.59 -12.26
CA ASP A 539 5.99 14.71 -13.19
C ASP A 539 6.92 15.80 -12.61
N ALA A 540 6.98 16.96 -13.27
CA ALA A 540 7.84 18.08 -12.87
C ALA A 540 7.55 18.63 -11.46
N GLU A 541 6.34 18.38 -10.91
CA GLU A 541 5.90 18.89 -9.63
C GLU A 541 5.49 17.79 -8.65
N ARG A 542 5.64 16.49 -8.97
CA ARG A 542 5.18 15.38 -8.12
C ARG A 542 6.19 14.26 -7.99
N TYR A 543 6.38 13.80 -6.76
CA TYR A 543 7.29 12.70 -6.42
C TYR A 543 6.57 11.65 -5.59
N ALA A 544 6.75 10.38 -5.96
CA ALA A 544 6.36 9.22 -5.18
C ALA A 544 7.55 8.73 -4.36
N TRP A 545 7.32 8.52 -3.06
CA TRP A 545 8.30 8.03 -2.11
C TRP A 545 7.80 6.70 -1.55
N ILE A 546 8.67 5.69 -1.62
CA ILE A 546 8.42 4.36 -1.06
C ILE A 546 9.38 4.19 0.10
N LEU A 547 8.83 4.03 1.30
CA LEU A 547 9.60 3.83 2.52
C LEU A 547 9.36 2.44 3.08
N HIS A 548 10.39 1.87 3.69
CA HIS A 548 10.30 0.68 4.52
C HIS A 548 10.66 1.02 5.96
N ARG A 549 10.24 0.17 6.90
CA ARG A 549 10.84 0.16 8.24
C ARG A 549 12.29 -0.29 8.11
N ALA A 550 13.19 0.39 8.80
CA ALA A 550 14.58 -0.01 8.90
C ALA A 550 14.68 -1.33 9.67
N PRO A 551 15.50 -2.29 9.23
CA PRO A 551 15.77 -3.48 10.02
C PRO A 551 16.53 -3.13 11.30
N ALA A 552 16.28 -3.91 12.36
CA ALA A 552 16.91 -3.70 13.67
C ALA A 552 18.43 -4.03 13.65
N MET A 553 18.81 -5.02 12.85
CA MET A 553 20.19 -5.50 12.72
C MET A 553 20.69 -5.39 11.28
N ASP A 554 21.99 -5.53 11.14
CA ASP A 554 22.68 -5.73 9.86
C ASP A 554 23.66 -6.90 10.01
N ALA A 555 24.22 -7.39 8.89
CA ALA A 555 25.08 -8.56 8.87
C ALA A 555 26.41 -8.29 8.16
N ALA A 556 27.50 -8.80 8.74
CA ALA A 556 28.81 -8.86 8.12
C ALA A 556 29.13 -10.33 7.86
N PHE A 557 29.77 -10.62 6.73
CA PHE A 557 30.15 -11.97 6.36
C PHE A 557 31.62 -12.04 6.00
N GLY A 558 32.17 -13.24 6.05
CA GLY A 558 33.52 -13.55 5.63
C GLY A 558 33.59 -14.96 5.07
N THR A 559 34.37 -15.13 4.01
CA THR A 559 34.54 -16.42 3.34
C THR A 559 36.01 -16.66 3.06
N ALA A 560 36.45 -17.90 3.25
CA ALA A 560 37.78 -18.34 2.89
C ALA A 560 37.69 -19.75 2.30
N SER A 561 38.45 -20.01 1.23
CA SER A 561 38.51 -21.33 0.62
C SER A 561 39.91 -21.67 0.12
N VAL A 562 40.21 -22.97 0.10
CA VAL A 562 41.44 -23.56 -0.44
C VAL A 562 41.05 -24.72 -1.34
N THR A 563 41.57 -24.69 -2.57
CA THR A 563 41.39 -25.78 -3.54
C THR A 563 42.29 -26.96 -3.20
N LYS A 564 41.77 -28.16 -3.40
CA LYS A 564 42.49 -29.41 -3.31
C LYS A 564 43.78 -29.40 -4.14
N GLU A 565 44.83 -29.99 -3.60
CA GLU A 565 46.12 -30.09 -4.28
C GLU A 565 46.00 -30.93 -5.56
N GLY A 566 46.38 -30.33 -6.70
CA GLY A 566 46.33 -30.97 -8.02
C GLY A 566 45.11 -30.61 -8.87
N GLU A 567 44.10 -29.95 -8.29
CA GLU A 567 42.92 -29.47 -9.00
C GLU A 567 43.04 -28.00 -9.42
N THR A 568 42.30 -27.59 -10.45
CA THR A 568 42.32 -26.21 -10.98
C THR A 568 41.24 -25.31 -10.38
N ALA A 569 40.24 -25.89 -9.73
CA ALA A 569 39.11 -25.17 -9.13
C ALA A 569 38.59 -25.88 -7.89
N CYS A 570 38.13 -25.10 -6.91
CA CYS A 570 37.42 -25.57 -5.74
C CYS A 570 36.04 -26.10 -6.14
N GLY A 571 35.69 -27.32 -5.73
CA GLY A 571 34.37 -27.92 -5.89
C GLY A 571 33.32 -27.30 -4.97
N ASP A 572 33.75 -26.72 -3.84
CA ASP A 572 32.89 -25.96 -2.93
C ASP A 572 32.51 -24.58 -3.49
N THR A 573 31.25 -24.21 -3.32
CA THR A 573 30.75 -22.86 -3.57
C THR A 573 30.01 -22.32 -2.36
N CYS A 574 30.17 -21.02 -2.07
CA CYS A 574 29.37 -20.31 -1.07
C CYS A 574 28.67 -19.10 -1.68
N SER A 575 27.55 -18.71 -1.07
CA SER A 575 26.78 -17.54 -1.47
C SER A 575 26.21 -16.81 -0.26
N VAL A 576 26.22 -15.48 -0.30
CA VAL A 576 25.55 -14.62 0.67
C VAL A 576 24.80 -13.55 -0.12
N VAL A 577 23.46 -13.66 -0.13
CA VAL A 577 22.61 -12.77 -0.92
C VAL A 577 21.48 -12.20 -0.07
N ARG A 578 21.18 -10.93 -0.29
CA ARG A 578 20.01 -10.29 0.29
C ARG A 578 18.77 -10.73 -0.50
N ILE A 579 17.81 -11.36 0.18
CA ILE A 579 16.55 -11.80 -0.42
C ILE A 579 15.57 -10.62 -0.47
N ASP A 580 15.48 -9.89 0.64
CA ASP A 580 14.70 -8.66 0.76
C ASP A 580 15.37 -7.70 1.76
N GLU A 581 14.75 -6.54 2.02
CA GLU A 581 15.30 -5.54 2.93
C GLU A 581 15.48 -6.03 4.39
N ARG A 582 14.85 -7.13 4.78
CA ARG A 582 14.82 -7.67 6.14
C ARG A 582 15.39 -9.08 6.25
N THR A 583 15.65 -9.75 5.13
CA THR A 583 16.07 -11.15 5.11
C THR A 583 17.23 -11.33 4.17
N PHE A 584 18.28 -12.00 4.63
CA PHE A 584 19.35 -12.48 3.78
C PHE A 584 19.46 -14.01 3.85
N LEU A 585 20.01 -14.58 2.79
CA LEU A 585 20.32 -15.99 2.63
C LEU A 585 21.84 -16.12 2.65
N CYS A 586 22.35 -17.08 3.41
CA CYS A 586 23.73 -17.53 3.29
C CYS A 586 23.73 -19.05 3.10
N ALA A 587 24.53 -19.52 2.14
CA ALA A 587 24.58 -20.92 1.80
C ALA A 587 26.00 -21.36 1.44
N LEU A 588 26.32 -22.62 1.77
CA LEU A 588 27.55 -23.31 1.41
C LEU A 588 27.15 -24.64 0.77
N SER A 589 27.64 -24.91 -0.43
CA SER A 589 27.40 -26.18 -1.13
C SER A 589 28.72 -26.82 -1.50
N ASP A 590 28.85 -28.08 -1.12
CA ASP A 590 29.96 -28.96 -1.43
C ASP A 590 29.49 -29.95 -2.49
N GLY A 591 30.07 -29.85 -3.69
CA GLY A 591 29.75 -30.71 -4.81
C GLY A 591 30.61 -31.97 -4.74
N MET A 592 30.00 -33.16 -4.77
CA MET A 592 30.75 -34.41 -4.69
C MET A 592 31.91 -34.48 -5.70
N GLY A 593 33.12 -34.67 -5.18
CA GLY A 593 34.37 -34.68 -5.95
C GLY A 593 35.14 -33.37 -5.80
N SER A 594 36.01 -33.06 -6.76
CA SER A 594 36.79 -31.81 -6.77
C SER A 594 36.95 -31.31 -8.21
N GLY A 595 37.34 -30.05 -8.40
CA GLY A 595 37.57 -29.48 -9.73
C GLY A 595 36.31 -28.91 -10.42
N ASP A 596 36.43 -28.63 -11.73
CA ASP A 596 35.43 -27.86 -12.48
C ASP A 596 34.05 -28.52 -12.59
N TYR A 597 33.97 -29.86 -12.51
CA TYR A 597 32.69 -30.56 -12.54
C TYR A 597 31.93 -30.36 -11.23
N ALA A 598 32.58 -30.64 -10.10
CA ALA A 598 32.02 -30.44 -8.76
C ALA A 598 31.53 -29.00 -8.57
N ARG A 599 32.36 -28.02 -8.98
CA ARG A 599 32.00 -26.59 -8.94
C ARG A 599 30.74 -26.25 -9.73
N ARG A 600 30.57 -26.82 -10.93
CA ARG A 600 29.36 -26.56 -11.74
C ARG A 600 28.10 -27.09 -11.08
N ILE A 601 28.19 -28.23 -10.40
CA ILE A 601 27.07 -28.84 -9.70
C ILE A 601 26.70 -28.00 -8.45
N SER A 602 27.67 -27.60 -7.64
CA SER A 602 27.46 -26.74 -6.47
C SER A 602 26.95 -25.34 -6.86
N ASP A 603 27.52 -24.71 -7.90
CA ASP A 603 27.06 -23.42 -8.45
C ASP A 603 25.60 -23.48 -8.94
N CYS A 604 25.23 -24.52 -9.67
CA CYS A 604 23.87 -24.70 -10.20
C CYS A 604 22.86 -24.90 -9.07
N SER A 605 23.22 -25.70 -8.07
CA SER A 605 22.39 -25.99 -6.89
C SER A 605 22.10 -24.71 -6.10
N LEU A 606 23.14 -23.91 -5.81
CA LEU A 606 23.00 -22.64 -5.10
C LEU A 606 22.19 -21.62 -5.89
N SER A 607 22.46 -21.48 -7.20
CA SER A 607 21.73 -20.55 -8.07
C SER A 607 20.22 -20.83 -8.10
N LEU A 608 19.83 -22.11 -8.08
CA LEU A 608 18.45 -22.53 -8.00
C LEU A 608 17.82 -22.17 -6.64
N ILE A 609 18.50 -22.51 -5.53
CA ILE A 609 18.05 -22.19 -4.17
C ILE A 609 17.81 -20.67 -4.04
N GLU A 610 18.78 -19.86 -4.48
CA GLU A 610 18.68 -18.40 -4.46
C GLU A 610 17.48 -17.89 -5.24
N SER A 611 17.26 -18.43 -6.44
CA SER A 611 16.15 -18.01 -7.31
C SER A 611 14.79 -18.30 -6.69
N LEU A 612 14.65 -19.46 -6.03
CA LEU A 612 13.42 -19.85 -5.35
C LEU A 612 13.15 -18.99 -4.11
N TYR A 613 14.18 -18.68 -3.31
CA TYR A 613 14.03 -17.76 -2.17
C TYR A 613 13.75 -16.32 -2.62
N ARG A 614 14.41 -15.81 -3.68
CA ARG A 614 14.13 -14.49 -4.27
C ARG A 614 12.72 -14.38 -4.85
N ALA A 615 12.14 -15.50 -5.29
CA ALA A 615 10.74 -15.54 -5.71
C ALA A 615 9.74 -15.47 -4.54
N GLY A 616 10.21 -15.46 -3.29
CA GLY A 616 9.37 -15.34 -2.10
C GLY A 616 8.71 -16.66 -1.68
N LEU A 617 9.25 -17.80 -2.10
CA LEU A 617 8.77 -19.11 -1.66
C LEU A 617 9.23 -19.40 -0.23
N ASP A 618 8.37 -20.07 0.54
CA ASP A 618 8.67 -20.50 1.90
C ASP A 618 9.74 -21.61 1.91
N GLY A 619 10.57 -21.63 2.96
CA GLY A 619 11.73 -22.52 3.04
C GLY A 619 11.41 -23.99 2.77
N ASP A 620 10.34 -24.52 3.36
CA ASP A 620 9.90 -25.91 3.14
C ASP A 620 9.62 -26.22 1.66
N THR A 621 9.00 -25.28 0.93
CA THR A 621 8.71 -25.41 -0.50
C THR A 621 10.01 -25.37 -1.32
N VAL A 622 10.92 -24.45 -0.98
CA VAL A 622 12.23 -24.34 -1.65
C VAL A 622 13.02 -25.62 -1.49
N LEU A 623 13.11 -26.14 -0.26
CA LEU A 623 13.85 -27.37 0.04
C LEU A 623 13.25 -28.59 -0.65
N SER A 624 11.92 -28.71 -0.64
CA SER A 624 11.25 -29.80 -1.35
C SER A 624 11.51 -29.72 -2.85
N ALA A 625 11.49 -28.53 -3.46
CA ALA A 625 11.77 -28.35 -4.88
C ALA A 625 13.22 -28.70 -5.22
N VAL A 626 14.18 -28.21 -4.43
CA VAL A 626 15.61 -28.44 -4.63
C VAL A 626 15.97 -29.91 -4.44
N ASN A 627 15.50 -30.55 -3.36
CA ASN A 627 15.76 -31.97 -3.12
C ASN A 627 15.25 -32.85 -4.28
N ARG A 628 14.06 -32.54 -4.81
CA ARG A 628 13.49 -33.26 -5.96
C ARG A 628 14.24 -32.98 -7.27
N LEU A 629 14.77 -31.77 -7.46
CA LEU A 629 15.53 -31.39 -8.66
C LEU A 629 16.95 -31.97 -8.64
N LEU A 630 17.61 -32.00 -7.48
CA LEU A 630 18.96 -32.56 -7.33
C LEU A 630 18.97 -34.10 -7.37
N ALA A 631 17.87 -34.77 -6.97
CA ALA A 631 17.73 -36.22 -7.09
C ALA A 631 17.68 -36.74 -8.56
N PHE A 632 17.66 -35.85 -9.55
CA PHE A 632 17.53 -36.19 -10.98
C PHE A 632 18.79 -36.80 -11.60
N ASN A 633 19.99 -36.52 -11.08
CA ASN A 633 21.21 -37.12 -11.60
C ASN A 633 21.38 -38.54 -11.04
N ARG A 634 20.93 -39.54 -11.82
CA ARG A 634 21.09 -40.98 -11.52
C ARG A 634 22.55 -41.44 -11.40
N GLU A 635 23.51 -40.59 -11.77
CA GLU A 635 24.94 -40.77 -11.52
C GLU A 635 25.33 -39.95 -10.30
N GLU A 636 25.32 -40.55 -9.10
CA GLU A 636 26.02 -40.16 -7.85
C GLU A 636 26.15 -38.65 -7.47
N SER A 637 25.52 -37.70 -8.16
CA SER A 637 25.82 -36.26 -8.09
C SER A 637 25.00 -35.61 -6.98
N PHE A 638 25.24 -36.04 -5.75
CA PHE A 638 24.68 -35.40 -4.58
C PHE A 638 25.59 -34.22 -4.20
N ALA A 639 25.04 -33.01 -4.17
CA ALA A 639 25.71 -31.87 -3.54
C ALA A 639 25.18 -31.74 -2.11
N CYS A 640 26.11 -31.68 -1.15
CA CYS A 640 25.77 -31.32 0.22
C CYS A 640 25.52 -29.81 0.28
N ALA A 641 24.59 -29.37 1.12
CA ALA A 641 24.26 -27.96 1.24
C ALA A 641 23.90 -27.57 2.68
N ASP A 642 24.53 -26.52 3.16
CA ASP A 642 24.13 -25.73 4.33
C ASP A 642 23.49 -24.44 3.86
N ILE A 643 22.28 -24.16 4.35
CA ILE A 643 21.51 -22.99 3.97
C ILE A 643 21.00 -22.34 5.24
N ALA A 644 21.09 -21.02 5.37
CA ALA A 644 20.39 -20.28 6.40
C ALA A 644 19.72 -19.02 5.84
N THR A 645 18.45 -18.85 6.17
CA THR A 645 17.74 -17.59 5.98
C THR A 645 17.65 -16.87 7.32
N VAL A 646 18.12 -15.62 7.37
CA VAL A 646 18.19 -14.85 8.61
C VAL A 646 17.38 -13.58 8.48
N ASN A 647 16.42 -13.42 9.39
CA ASN A 647 15.57 -12.24 9.51
C ASN A 647 16.26 -11.18 10.40
N LEU A 648 16.60 -10.03 9.81
CA LEU A 648 17.30 -8.91 10.43
C LEU A 648 16.44 -8.09 11.42
N ASP A 649 15.12 -8.25 11.42
CA ASP A 649 14.26 -7.62 12.42
C ASP A 649 14.31 -8.35 13.76
N THR A 650 14.44 -9.69 13.72
CA THR A 650 14.27 -10.56 14.89
C THR A 650 15.52 -11.37 15.25
N GLY A 651 16.47 -11.53 14.33
CA GLY A 651 17.62 -12.41 14.47
C GLY A 651 17.28 -13.88 14.26
N ARG A 652 16.03 -14.21 13.89
CA ARG A 652 15.63 -15.58 13.62
C ARG A 652 16.36 -16.09 12.37
N ALA A 653 17.09 -17.19 12.54
CA ALA A 653 17.76 -17.95 11.50
C ALA A 653 17.05 -19.30 11.32
N ASP A 654 16.47 -19.53 10.16
CA ASP A 654 15.96 -20.84 9.75
C ASP A 654 17.08 -21.52 8.93
N ILE A 655 17.72 -22.52 9.54
CA ILE A 655 18.90 -23.22 9.04
C ILE A 655 18.46 -24.58 8.50
N VAL A 656 19.04 -24.98 7.37
CA VAL A 656 18.80 -26.24 6.71
C VAL A 656 20.11 -26.90 6.37
N LYS A 657 20.26 -28.16 6.77
CA LYS A 657 21.44 -28.97 6.48
C LYS A 657 21.04 -30.18 5.64
N ILE A 658 21.76 -30.41 4.54
CA ILE A 658 21.55 -31.50 3.58
C ILE A 658 22.88 -32.21 3.39
N GLY A 659 23.08 -33.36 4.05
CA GLY A 659 24.29 -34.18 3.89
C GLY A 659 25.60 -33.52 4.32
N SER A 660 25.56 -32.33 4.91
CA SER A 660 26.70 -31.47 5.25
C SER A 660 27.26 -31.75 6.67
N PRO A 661 28.54 -31.40 6.92
CA PRO A 661 29.17 -31.55 8.23
C PRO A 661 28.56 -30.63 9.30
N VAL A 662 28.96 -30.79 10.57
CA VAL A 662 28.49 -29.96 11.69
C VAL A 662 28.80 -28.48 11.46
N GLY A 663 27.78 -27.62 11.63
CA GLY A 663 27.96 -26.16 11.66
C GLY A 663 28.08 -25.64 13.10
N PHE A 664 28.41 -24.36 13.29
CA PHE A 664 28.52 -23.78 14.64
C PHE A 664 27.85 -22.41 14.74
N ILE A 665 27.32 -22.11 15.93
CA ILE A 665 27.00 -20.74 16.35
C ILE A 665 27.96 -20.37 17.47
N LEU A 666 28.84 -19.40 17.21
CA LEU A 666 29.72 -18.81 18.21
C LEU A 666 28.97 -17.68 18.89
N ARG A 667 28.68 -17.87 20.17
CA ARG A 667 28.11 -16.83 21.05
C ARG A 667 29.20 -16.28 21.97
N GLU A 668 28.91 -15.20 22.68
CA GLU A 668 29.89 -14.56 23.58
C GLU A 668 30.50 -15.58 24.58
N ASP A 669 29.65 -16.38 25.25
CA ASP A 669 30.10 -17.29 26.31
C ASP A 669 30.12 -18.78 25.91
N ARG A 670 29.57 -19.16 24.76
CA ARG A 670 29.41 -20.58 24.40
C ARG A 670 29.48 -20.85 22.91
N LEU A 671 29.90 -22.06 22.56
CA LEU A 671 29.81 -22.62 21.22
C LEU A 671 28.60 -23.55 21.16
N GLU A 672 27.74 -23.38 20.17
CA GLU A 672 26.58 -24.24 19.92
C GLU A 672 26.80 -24.99 18.60
N ALA A 673 26.77 -26.33 18.63
CA ALA A 673 26.89 -27.16 17.44
C ALA A 673 25.54 -27.29 16.72
N LEU A 674 25.57 -27.22 15.39
CA LEU A 674 24.44 -27.39 14.48
C LEU A 674 24.59 -28.72 13.75
N GLU A 675 24.03 -29.77 14.34
CA GLU A 675 24.04 -31.13 13.78
C GLU A 675 22.77 -31.37 12.95
N GLY A 676 22.90 -32.11 11.85
CA GLY A 676 21.76 -32.59 11.07
C GLY A 676 21.45 -34.05 11.41
N ASP A 677 20.18 -34.39 11.63
CA ASP A 677 19.73 -35.77 11.94
C ASP A 677 19.75 -36.72 10.71
N SER A 678 20.45 -36.38 9.62
CA SER A 678 20.44 -37.16 8.38
C SER A 678 21.75 -37.92 8.16
N LEU A 679 21.74 -39.23 8.43
CA LEU A 679 22.79 -40.15 7.99
C LEU A 679 22.75 -40.30 6.45
N PRO A 680 23.88 -40.28 5.74
CA PRO A 680 23.96 -40.80 4.38
C PRO A 680 23.99 -42.32 4.48
N LEU A 681 22.82 -42.96 4.44
CA LEU A 681 22.71 -44.42 4.37
C LEU A 681 22.06 -44.81 3.05
N GLY A 682 22.84 -45.58 2.29
CA GLY A 682 22.63 -45.82 0.88
C GLY A 682 21.30 -46.48 0.53
N ILE A 683 20.91 -46.20 -0.72
CA ILE A 683 19.95 -46.96 -1.53
C ILE A 683 18.51 -46.86 -0.97
N LEU A 684 17.73 -45.93 -1.54
CA LEU A 684 16.26 -45.76 -1.45
C LEU A 684 15.74 -44.58 -0.59
N ASP A 685 14.90 -43.78 -1.24
CA ASP A 685 13.91 -42.83 -0.71
C ASP A 685 14.36 -41.71 0.25
N GLY A 686 14.81 -40.60 -0.37
CA GLY A 686 14.62 -39.23 0.14
C GLY A 686 15.54 -38.80 1.28
N VAL A 687 16.64 -38.13 0.93
CA VAL A 687 17.41 -37.31 1.90
C VAL A 687 16.44 -36.32 2.54
N ARG A 688 16.19 -36.46 3.85
CA ARG A 688 15.35 -35.51 4.59
C ARG A 688 16.24 -34.36 5.07
N PRO A 689 16.05 -33.13 4.59
CA PRO A 689 16.79 -31.97 5.10
C PRO A 689 16.53 -31.83 6.60
N ALA A 690 17.59 -31.61 7.39
CA ALA A 690 17.46 -31.26 8.79
C ALA A 690 17.17 -29.75 8.88
N VAL A 691 16.02 -29.39 9.43
CA VAL A 691 15.60 -27.98 9.59
C VAL A 691 15.73 -27.57 11.05
N LEU A 692 16.52 -26.53 11.30
CA LEU A 692 16.85 -26.00 12.62
C LEU A 692 16.44 -24.52 12.69
N ALA A 693 15.56 -24.17 13.64
CA ALA A 693 15.26 -22.76 13.91
C ALA A 693 16.09 -22.27 15.09
N ARG A 694 16.86 -21.19 14.91
CA ARG A 694 17.67 -20.55 15.96
C ARG A 694 17.47 -19.04 15.95
N THR A 695 17.80 -18.38 17.07
CA THR A 695 17.81 -16.92 17.16
C THR A 695 19.23 -16.47 17.45
N LEU A 696 19.75 -15.65 16.55
CA LEU A 696 21.06 -15.02 16.61
C LEU A 696 20.90 -13.64 17.26
N SER A 697 21.72 -13.38 18.27
CA SER A 697 21.79 -12.08 18.95
C SER A 697 22.88 -11.21 18.34
N GLU A 698 22.90 -9.94 18.73
CA GLU A 698 24.02 -9.05 18.38
C GLU A 698 25.35 -9.67 18.82
N GLY A 699 26.32 -9.74 17.91
CA GLY A 699 27.63 -10.31 18.15
C GLY A 699 27.76 -11.80 17.83
N ASP A 700 26.66 -12.54 17.74
CA ASP A 700 26.70 -13.98 17.40
C ASP A 700 27.21 -14.19 15.98
N ILE A 701 28.01 -15.25 15.79
CA ILE A 701 28.57 -15.67 14.50
C ILE A 701 28.02 -17.04 14.14
N LEU A 702 27.31 -17.14 13.01
CA LEU A 702 26.96 -18.40 12.35
C LEU A 702 28.14 -18.83 11.47
N LEU A 703 28.60 -20.07 11.60
CA LEU A 703 29.73 -20.63 10.88
C LEU A 703 29.32 -21.94 10.18
N PHE A 704 29.47 -21.95 8.85
CA PHE A 704 29.39 -23.14 8.01
C PHE A 704 30.77 -23.50 7.48
N ILE A 705 31.01 -24.80 7.34
CA ILE A 705 32.29 -25.37 6.89
C ILE A 705 32.03 -26.53 5.93
N SER A 706 32.94 -26.79 5.00
CA SER A 706 32.94 -28.03 4.22
C SER A 706 33.62 -29.17 4.97
N ASP A 707 33.43 -30.40 4.48
CA ASP A 707 34.00 -31.61 5.08
C ASP A 707 35.53 -31.65 5.00
N GLY A 708 36.14 -31.00 4.00
CA GLY A 708 37.58 -30.77 3.91
C GLY A 708 38.16 -30.03 5.12
N VAL A 709 37.41 -29.09 5.70
CA VAL A 709 37.81 -28.41 6.94
C VAL A 709 37.68 -29.36 8.12
N LEU A 710 36.56 -30.06 8.25
CA LEU A 710 36.32 -30.98 9.38
C LEU A 710 37.35 -32.14 9.40
N SER A 711 37.67 -32.69 8.23
CA SER A 711 38.64 -33.77 8.06
C SER A 711 40.06 -33.33 8.43
N ALA A 712 40.46 -32.09 8.11
CA ALA A 712 41.76 -31.53 8.50
C ALA A 712 41.91 -31.38 10.03
N PHE A 713 40.80 -31.16 10.76
CA PHE A 713 40.81 -31.10 12.22
C PHE A 713 40.67 -32.48 12.89
N GLY A 714 40.28 -33.51 12.14
CA GLY A 714 40.14 -34.90 12.60
C GLY A 714 38.80 -35.19 13.27
N SER A 715 38.29 -34.30 14.11
CA SER A 715 36.96 -34.45 14.73
C SER A 715 36.26 -33.12 14.98
N ALA A 716 34.92 -33.17 15.09
CA ALA A 716 34.11 -32.01 15.48
C ALA A 716 34.50 -31.46 16.86
N ALA A 717 34.96 -32.33 17.77
CA ALA A 717 35.39 -31.93 19.11
C ALA A 717 36.71 -31.12 19.08
N ASP A 718 37.68 -31.53 18.24
CA ASP A 718 38.96 -30.84 18.09
C ASP A 718 38.79 -29.47 17.44
N LEU A 719 37.87 -29.38 16.46
CA LEU A 719 37.47 -28.11 15.86
C LEU A 719 36.77 -27.21 16.88
N ALA A 720 35.84 -27.75 17.67
CA ALA A 720 35.15 -27.00 18.72
C ALA A 720 36.12 -26.46 19.78
N ASP A 721 37.12 -27.24 20.20
CA ASP A 721 38.17 -26.82 21.14
C ASP A 721 39.03 -25.70 20.54
N TYR A 722 39.38 -25.76 19.25
CA TYR A 722 40.07 -24.67 18.56
C TYR A 722 39.23 -23.38 18.56
N LEU A 723 37.96 -23.44 18.18
CA LEU A 723 37.03 -22.30 18.17
C LEU A 723 36.76 -21.73 19.58
N CYS A 724 36.99 -22.50 20.63
CA CYS A 724 36.92 -22.01 22.02
C CYS A 724 38.17 -21.23 22.45
N ARG A 725 39.33 -21.46 21.82
CA ARG A 725 40.62 -20.84 22.19
C ARG A 725 40.87 -19.48 21.56
N GLY A 726 40.24 -19.19 20.41
CA GLY A 726 40.35 -17.92 19.71
C GLY A 726 39.07 -17.59 18.96
N ARG A 727 38.54 -16.38 19.17
CA ARG A 727 37.31 -15.90 18.51
C ARG A 727 37.55 -14.50 17.94
N PRO A 728 38.09 -14.38 16.71
CA PRO A 728 38.11 -13.12 16.01
C PRO A 728 36.68 -12.58 15.91
N SER A 729 36.48 -11.33 16.33
CA SER A 729 35.18 -10.68 16.21
C SER A 729 34.82 -10.38 14.75
N ASN A 730 35.82 -10.33 13.87
CA ASN A 730 35.63 -10.14 12.43
C ASN A 730 35.39 -11.49 11.74
N PRO A 731 34.25 -11.68 11.03
CA PRO A 731 33.93 -12.95 10.38
C PRO A 731 34.94 -13.34 9.28
N GLN A 732 35.52 -12.39 8.55
CA GLN A 732 36.54 -12.67 7.53
C GLN A 732 37.83 -13.20 8.16
N ALA A 733 38.29 -12.55 9.24
CA ALA A 733 39.47 -13.00 9.98
C ALA A 733 39.27 -14.41 10.56
N LEU A 734 38.07 -14.71 11.09
CA LEU A 734 37.72 -16.05 11.56
C LEU A 734 37.80 -17.09 10.43
N ALA A 735 37.26 -16.79 9.25
CA ALA A 735 37.31 -17.69 8.10
C ALA A 735 38.76 -17.93 7.63
N ASP A 736 39.55 -16.87 7.48
CA ASP A 736 40.96 -16.94 7.05
C ASP A 736 41.83 -17.73 8.04
N GLU A 737 41.69 -17.46 9.35
CA GLU A 737 42.44 -18.15 10.41
C GLU A 737 42.05 -19.63 10.50
N LEU A 738 40.77 -19.97 10.30
CA LEU A 738 40.29 -21.34 10.33
C LEU A 738 40.86 -22.16 9.16
N ILE A 739 40.81 -21.61 7.94
CA ILE A 739 41.35 -22.26 6.75
C ILE A 739 42.89 -22.38 6.83
N ALA A 740 43.58 -21.36 7.34
CA ALA A 740 45.03 -21.40 7.54
C ALA A 740 45.47 -22.44 8.59
N GLU A 741 44.67 -22.65 9.65
CA GLU A 741 44.91 -23.72 10.62
C GLU A 741 44.60 -25.10 10.02
N ALA A 742 43.48 -25.25 9.29
CA ALA A 742 43.13 -26.49 8.60
C ALA A 742 44.27 -26.95 7.65
N GLY A 743 44.76 -26.04 6.80
CA GLY A 743 45.88 -26.31 5.91
C GLY A 743 47.18 -26.68 6.65
N ARG A 744 47.46 -26.04 7.79
CA ARG A 744 48.63 -26.37 8.63
C ARG A 744 48.53 -27.77 9.26
N ARG A 745 47.34 -28.20 9.68
CA ARG A 745 47.11 -29.54 10.26
C ARG A 745 47.14 -30.64 9.21
N ALA A 746 46.57 -30.38 8.03
CA ALA A 746 46.55 -31.34 6.93
C ALA A 746 47.92 -31.48 6.24
N GLY A 747 48.78 -30.44 6.31
CA GLY A 747 50.08 -30.39 5.63
C GLY A 747 49.95 -30.06 4.13
N SER A 748 48.99 -30.68 3.46
CA SER A 748 48.48 -30.25 2.15
C SER A 748 46.97 -30.53 2.03
N ALA A 749 46.29 -29.78 1.15
CA ALA A 749 44.84 -29.86 0.99
C ALA A 749 44.43 -31.13 0.24
N GLN A 750 44.03 -32.17 0.98
CA GLN A 750 43.57 -33.45 0.41
C GLN A 750 42.15 -33.37 -0.15
N ASP A 751 41.40 -32.36 0.27
CA ASP A 751 40.07 -32.04 -0.23
C ASP A 751 39.87 -30.52 -0.32
N ASP A 752 38.78 -30.11 -0.96
CA ASP A 752 38.37 -28.72 -1.02
C ASP A 752 37.93 -28.24 0.38
N MET A 753 38.46 -27.09 0.82
CA MET A 753 38.22 -26.56 2.16
C MET A 753 37.56 -25.19 2.06
N THR A 754 36.37 -25.03 2.61
CA THR A 754 35.65 -23.75 2.62
C THR A 754 35.03 -23.44 3.98
N ALA A 755 35.14 -22.19 4.41
CA ALA A 755 34.49 -21.67 5.61
C ALA A 755 33.69 -20.40 5.28
N LEU A 756 32.45 -20.33 5.77
CA LEU A 756 31.55 -19.19 5.64
C LEU A 756 31.10 -18.75 7.04
N ALA A 757 31.50 -17.55 7.44
CA ALA A 757 31.14 -16.95 8.72
C ALA A 757 30.22 -15.74 8.52
N VAL A 758 29.14 -15.64 9.30
CA VAL A 758 28.19 -14.52 9.26
C VAL A 758 27.95 -14.02 10.68
N ARG A 759 28.22 -12.74 10.90
CA ARG A 759 28.02 -12.05 12.18
C ARG A 759 26.88 -11.04 12.10
N LEU A 760 25.97 -11.09 13.06
CA LEU A 760 24.95 -10.04 13.24
C LEU A 760 25.46 -8.90 14.13
N PHE A 761 25.08 -7.67 13.81
CA PHE A 761 25.34 -6.51 14.64
C PHE A 761 24.16 -5.54 14.64
N ALA A 762 23.99 -4.77 15.71
CA ALA A 762 22.93 -3.76 15.77
C ALA A 762 23.21 -2.65 14.74
N ARG A 763 22.17 -2.26 14.00
CA ARG A 763 22.28 -1.19 13.02
C ARG A 763 22.37 0.15 13.77
N GLN A 764 23.53 0.83 13.69
CA GLN A 764 23.62 2.21 14.16
C GLN A 764 22.92 3.13 13.14
N GLY A 765 21.93 3.90 13.63
CA GLY A 765 21.00 4.70 12.83
C GLY A 765 21.62 5.85 12.05
#